data_AF-A0A1R4H822-F1
#
_entry.id   AF-A0A1R4H822-F1
#
_cell.length_a   1.000
_cell.length_b   1.000
_cell.length_c   1.000
_cell.angle_alpha   90.00
_cell.angle_beta   90.00
_cell.angle_gamma   90.00
#
_symmetry.space_group_name_H-M   'P 1'
#
loop_
_entity.id
_entity.type
_entity.pdbx_description
1 polymer ?
#
loop_
_entity_poly.entity_id
_entity_poly.type
_entity_poly.pdbx_seq_one_letter_code
_entity_poly.pdbx_strand_id
1 'polypeptide(L)'
;MSLSLRVEKREVLKTLSIAMKGLLDKPVPQGEPGLITFDSYWGTLKQNASFRAIPEIRAVIDCSQVLESRIENAISRKQYKPMALRLIYALSVHRLTTGDIYSPIGASAEELRDRLCLFDPLIAELGSDEPDKDLQTHVETVLREIHKTVNGQFISFNSDNRQFYLDLKKTDDFDALIDKRAESLGTAQLDRFYYEALKRVMECQDSTYVSGYKIWQHELTWQEHRTARTGYLFFGAPNERSTAVPQRDFYLYFIQPNDPPRFSDDKTKDEVFFRLKKDDEEFQGALKNYAAALDLAATSSGHAKATYDSKANGFLKKLVQWLQKNVHDCFEVTYQGRTKNFSNWARDAGKTLRDLSGVSPHETINFRDLINTISGVCLTPNFSDQAPDYPYFSILITGNNRTQAAQDALRAIAGQNRTKQATAILDALELLDGERIEPHRSKYAKFILDVVNAKGHGQVVNRNELIHDDNGLEYLDPHASRLETEWVVVILAALVYSGDIVLSIPGKKFDATALQLLAATGMDELIRFKHLEQPKEWNLPALKALFDLLGIPSGMAQLVTQGKDEPVQNLQQEVGKIVKRIVMTQQTLREGISFWGLDLMAGTDLSSQSNGLNEAKNFFESLQAYTSPGKLKNFRYSAQEVKEHDKAAKALDTLDRLREFVMSLSPTASWLSTAESVLPADHDWVDRMKASRQDILAVLKQTDLSALSEKSLAIGAQLQELKKDFCVVYMGLHTKARLGVNDDKRKVAFSLAQ
;
A
#
# COMPACT_ATOMS: atom_id res chain seq x y z
N MET A 1 -27.46 48.01 -48.14
CA MET A 1 -27.84 48.57 -46.83
C MET A 1 -27.71 50.08 -46.87
N SER A 2 -28.81 50.81 -46.68
CA SER A 2 -28.78 52.26 -46.48
C SER A 2 -28.13 52.56 -45.13
N LEU A 3 -26.93 53.16 -45.15
CA LEU A 3 -26.28 53.69 -43.95
C LEU A 3 -27.14 54.83 -43.39
N SER A 4 -27.95 54.53 -42.37
CA SER A 4 -28.48 55.55 -41.47
C SER A 4 -27.48 55.75 -40.33
N LEU A 5 -26.31 56.29 -40.65
CA LEU A 5 -25.51 56.98 -39.65
C LEU A 5 -26.37 58.16 -39.15
N ARG A 6 -26.42 58.42 -37.84
CA ARG A 6 -26.87 59.72 -37.28
C ARG A 6 -25.91 60.88 -37.63
N VAL A 7 -25.15 60.71 -38.71
CA VAL A 7 -24.22 61.65 -39.32
C VAL A 7 -24.75 61.94 -40.71
N GLU A 8 -24.84 63.23 -41.06
CA GLU A 8 -25.38 63.67 -42.34
C GLU A 8 -24.75 62.90 -43.51
N LYS A 9 -25.59 62.32 -44.40
CA LYS A 9 -25.17 61.55 -45.58
C LYS A 9 -24.14 62.29 -46.46
N ARG A 10 -24.13 63.63 -46.40
CA ARG A 10 -23.19 64.50 -47.10
C ARG A 10 -21.76 64.42 -46.55
N GLU A 11 -21.60 64.25 -45.24
CA GLU A 11 -20.27 64.17 -44.63
C GLU A 11 -19.60 62.81 -44.82
N VAL A 12 -20.37 61.73 -44.95
CA VAL A 12 -19.84 60.41 -45.31
C VAL A 12 -19.23 60.41 -46.71
N LEU A 13 -19.91 61.00 -47.69
CA LEU A 13 -19.41 61.10 -49.06
C LEU A 13 -18.17 61.99 -49.17
N LYS A 14 -18.11 63.08 -48.40
CA LYS A 14 -16.95 63.96 -48.33
C LYS A 14 -15.74 63.26 -47.70
N THR A 15 -15.97 62.49 -46.62
CA THR A 15 -14.93 61.69 -45.97
C THR A 15 -14.37 60.61 -46.89
N LEU A 16 -15.24 59.88 -47.61
CA LEU A 16 -14.84 58.90 -48.62
C LEU A 16 -14.03 59.54 -49.74
N SER A 17 -14.45 60.72 -50.23
CA SER A 17 -13.71 61.46 -51.26
C SER A 17 -12.31 61.87 -50.80
N ILE A 18 -12.15 62.29 -49.54
CA ILE A 18 -10.84 62.61 -48.96
C ILE A 18 -9.97 61.35 -48.84
N ALA A 19 -10.53 60.24 -48.36
CA ALA A 19 -9.82 58.97 -48.23
C ALA A 19 -9.35 58.45 -49.62
N MET A 20 -10.21 58.50 -50.63
CA MET A 20 -9.89 58.13 -52.01
C MET A 20 -8.79 59.02 -52.59
N LYS A 21 -8.87 60.35 -52.40
CA LYS A 21 -7.81 61.28 -52.83
C LYS A 21 -6.44 60.95 -52.24
N GLY A 22 -6.41 60.52 -50.98
CA GLY A 22 -5.17 60.10 -50.31
C GLY A 22 -4.54 58.81 -50.85
N LEU A 23 -5.25 58.07 -51.71
CA LEU A 23 -4.77 56.84 -52.36
C LEU A 23 -4.46 57.01 -53.84
N LEU A 24 -4.89 58.10 -54.50
CA LEU A 24 -4.75 58.29 -55.95
C LEU A 24 -3.29 58.21 -56.43
N ASP A 25 -2.36 58.76 -55.66
CA ASP A 25 -0.94 58.81 -56.02
C ASP A 25 -0.12 57.65 -55.42
N LYS A 26 -0.78 56.65 -54.82
CA LYS A 26 -0.12 55.50 -54.19
C LYS A 26 -0.22 54.26 -55.08
N PRO A 27 0.86 53.45 -55.19
CA PRO A 27 0.80 52.18 -55.90
C PRO A 27 -0.15 51.21 -55.17
N VAL A 28 -0.86 50.37 -55.94
CA VAL A 28 -1.71 49.32 -55.40
C VAL A 28 -0.83 48.32 -54.63
N PRO A 29 -1.15 47.99 -53.36
CA PRO A 29 -0.36 47.04 -52.57
C PRO A 29 -0.34 45.66 -53.24
N GLN A 30 0.85 45.01 -53.24
CA GLN A 30 1.01 43.67 -53.81
C GLN A 30 0.69 42.54 -52.81
N GLY A 31 0.65 42.84 -51.52
CA GLY A 31 0.49 41.87 -50.43
C GLY A 31 -0.74 42.09 -49.56
N GLU A 32 -1.71 42.91 -49.97
CA GLU A 32 -2.99 43.08 -49.27
C GLU A 32 -4.06 43.65 -50.24
N PRO A 33 -5.37 43.54 -49.92
CA PRO A 33 -6.44 43.95 -50.83
C PRO A 33 -6.48 45.45 -51.20
N GLY A 34 -5.86 46.32 -50.39
CA GLY A 34 -5.79 47.77 -50.67
C GLY A 34 -7.15 48.50 -50.64
N LEU A 35 -8.18 47.92 -50.00
CA LEU A 35 -9.54 48.46 -49.96
C LEU A 35 -9.76 49.42 -48.79
N ILE A 36 -10.57 50.47 -49.02
CA ILE A 36 -11.07 51.33 -47.94
C ILE A 36 -12.32 50.70 -47.35
N THR A 37 -12.21 50.15 -46.15
CA THR A 37 -13.33 49.54 -45.42
C THR A 37 -13.87 50.46 -44.33
N PHE A 38 -15.04 50.14 -43.77
CA PHE A 38 -15.80 51.06 -42.91
C PHE A 38 -15.13 51.36 -41.56
N ASP A 39 -14.20 50.52 -41.09
CA ASP A 39 -13.34 50.77 -39.93
C ASP A 39 -12.49 52.05 -40.10
N SER A 40 -12.08 52.37 -41.32
CA SER A 40 -11.30 53.59 -41.61
C SER A 40 -12.06 54.89 -41.24
N TYR A 41 -13.40 54.85 -41.23
CA TYR A 41 -14.24 55.98 -40.85
C TYR A 41 -14.09 56.35 -39.37
N TRP A 42 -13.67 55.40 -38.52
CA TRP A 42 -13.46 55.63 -37.09
C TRP A 42 -12.45 56.77 -36.83
N GLY A 43 -11.39 56.86 -37.64
CA GLY A 43 -10.39 57.92 -37.53
C GLY A 43 -10.99 59.32 -37.71
N THR A 44 -11.92 59.48 -38.66
CA THR A 44 -12.63 60.73 -38.90
C THR A 44 -13.64 61.05 -37.79
N LEU A 45 -14.34 60.03 -37.28
CA LEU A 45 -15.29 60.19 -36.16
C LEU A 45 -14.59 60.66 -34.88
N LYS A 46 -13.42 60.09 -34.56
CA LYS A 46 -12.62 60.42 -33.36
C LYS A 46 -12.06 61.85 -33.38
N GLN A 47 -11.71 62.35 -34.56
CA GLN A 47 -11.05 63.65 -34.76
C GLN A 47 -12.02 64.84 -34.85
N ASN A 48 -13.28 64.60 -35.21
CA ASN A 48 -14.25 65.69 -35.38
C ASN A 48 -14.88 66.11 -34.04
N ALA A 49 -14.63 67.35 -33.63
CA ALA A 49 -15.11 67.89 -32.35
C ALA A 49 -16.64 67.96 -32.24
N SER A 50 -17.36 68.11 -33.36
CA SER A 50 -18.83 68.18 -33.34
C SER A 50 -19.49 66.86 -32.92
N PHE A 51 -18.88 65.72 -33.25
CA PHE A 51 -19.39 64.41 -32.85
C PHE A 51 -19.19 64.11 -31.36
N ARG A 52 -18.17 64.70 -30.72
CA ARG A 52 -17.97 64.58 -29.27
C ARG A 52 -19.03 65.31 -28.44
N ALA A 53 -19.76 66.25 -29.04
CA ALA A 53 -20.88 66.93 -28.40
C ALA A 53 -22.13 66.04 -28.29
N ILE A 54 -22.21 64.94 -29.05
CA ILE A 54 -23.32 63.99 -29.02
C ILE A 54 -23.03 62.93 -27.94
N PRO A 55 -23.86 62.80 -26.88
CA PRO A 55 -23.56 61.92 -25.74
C PRO A 55 -23.33 60.45 -26.10
N GLU A 56 -24.13 59.90 -27.01
CA GLU A 56 -24.00 58.51 -27.48
C GLU A 56 -22.69 58.26 -28.22
N ILE A 57 -22.29 59.18 -29.10
CA ILE A 57 -21.04 59.06 -29.85
C ILE A 57 -19.85 59.24 -28.92
N ARG A 58 -19.93 60.18 -27.97
CA ARG A 58 -18.91 60.36 -26.93
C ARG A 58 -18.70 59.08 -26.11
N ALA A 59 -19.76 58.42 -25.66
CA ALA A 59 -19.65 57.19 -24.87
C ALA A 59 -18.91 56.06 -25.61
N VAL A 60 -19.18 55.90 -26.91
CA VAL A 60 -18.48 54.91 -27.76
C VAL A 60 -17.03 55.33 -28.01
N ILE A 61 -16.76 56.62 -28.23
CA ILE A 61 -15.40 57.15 -28.38
C ILE A 61 -14.58 56.92 -27.12
N ASP A 62 -15.11 57.25 -25.94
CA ASP A 62 -14.39 57.12 -24.67
C ASP A 62 -14.07 55.64 -24.37
N CYS A 63 -15.05 54.73 -24.58
CA CYS A 63 -14.86 53.29 -24.44
C CYS A 63 -13.80 52.73 -25.42
N SER A 64 -13.90 53.09 -26.69
CA SER A 64 -12.98 52.63 -27.74
C SER A 64 -11.56 53.18 -27.53
N GLN A 65 -11.39 54.42 -27.06
CA GLN A 65 -10.08 54.98 -26.75
C GLN A 65 -9.35 54.23 -25.62
N VAL A 66 -10.08 53.79 -24.59
CA VAL A 66 -9.50 52.96 -23.52
C VAL A 66 -9.09 51.59 -24.06
N LEU A 67 -9.93 50.97 -24.91
CA LEU A 67 -9.60 49.70 -25.59
C LEU A 67 -8.38 49.83 -26.49
N GLU A 68 -8.31 50.88 -27.30
CA GLU A 68 -7.18 51.21 -28.16
C GLU A 68 -5.89 51.31 -27.34
N SER A 69 -5.90 52.11 -26.27
CA SER A 69 -4.73 52.30 -25.41
C SER A 69 -4.27 50.99 -24.76
N ARG A 70 -5.20 50.15 -24.30
CA ARG A 70 -4.86 48.83 -23.72
C ARG A 70 -4.30 47.86 -24.75
N ILE A 71 -4.88 47.81 -25.95
CA ILE A 71 -4.34 47.00 -27.05
C ILE A 71 -2.96 47.51 -27.47
N GLU A 72 -2.76 48.83 -27.50
CA GLU A 72 -1.48 49.42 -27.89
C GLU A 72 -0.34 49.09 -26.93
N ASN A 73 -0.63 49.06 -25.62
CA ASN A 73 0.35 48.95 -24.55
C ASN A 73 0.49 47.55 -23.94
N ALA A 74 -0.57 46.74 -23.92
CA ALA A 74 -0.66 45.52 -23.09
C ALA A 74 -1.00 44.22 -23.84
N ILE A 75 -1.20 44.24 -25.16
CA ILE A 75 -1.50 43.00 -25.90
C ILE A 75 -0.30 42.03 -25.88
N SER A 76 -0.53 40.78 -25.46
CA SER A 76 0.55 39.80 -25.29
C SER A 76 1.25 39.45 -26.60
N ARG A 77 0.48 39.34 -27.69
CA ARG A 77 0.97 38.97 -29.03
C ARG A 77 1.00 40.20 -29.93
N LYS A 78 2.17 40.88 -29.98
CA LYS A 78 2.36 42.12 -30.75
C LYS A 78 1.98 42.01 -32.23
N GLN A 79 2.14 40.83 -32.83
CA GLN A 79 1.77 40.58 -34.23
C GLN A 79 0.27 40.72 -34.50
N TYR A 80 -0.60 40.55 -33.50
CA TYR A 80 -2.06 40.70 -33.65
C TYR A 80 -2.52 42.16 -33.58
N LYS A 81 -1.65 43.08 -33.16
CA LYS A 81 -1.99 44.49 -32.92
C LYS A 81 -2.65 45.19 -34.12
N PRO A 82 -2.16 45.06 -35.38
CA PRO A 82 -2.77 45.75 -36.52
C PRO A 82 -4.21 45.28 -36.77
N MET A 83 -4.44 43.96 -36.75
CA MET A 83 -5.78 43.39 -36.92
C MET A 83 -6.69 43.72 -35.72
N ALA A 84 -6.17 43.67 -34.50
CA ALA A 84 -6.92 43.98 -33.29
C ALA A 84 -7.49 45.41 -33.30
N LEU A 85 -6.69 46.39 -33.72
CA LEU A 85 -7.16 47.78 -33.85
C LEU A 85 -8.24 47.92 -34.92
N ARG A 86 -8.07 47.29 -36.09
CA ARG A 86 -9.11 47.29 -37.15
C ARG A 86 -10.42 46.67 -36.68
N LEU A 87 -10.37 45.57 -35.93
CA LEU A 87 -11.55 44.93 -35.36
C LEU A 87 -12.27 45.84 -34.34
N ILE A 88 -11.53 46.51 -33.45
CA ILE A 88 -12.13 47.46 -32.50
C ILE A 88 -12.73 48.67 -33.21
N TYR A 89 -12.06 49.23 -34.21
CA TYR A 89 -12.59 50.34 -35.02
C TYR A 89 -13.88 49.93 -35.73
N ALA A 90 -13.90 48.74 -36.33
CA ALA A 90 -15.08 48.18 -36.96
C ALA A 90 -16.24 48.01 -35.97
N LEU A 91 -15.99 47.43 -34.79
CA LEU A 91 -17.00 47.27 -33.74
C LEU A 91 -17.49 48.63 -33.20
N SER A 92 -16.62 49.64 -33.14
CA SER A 92 -16.97 51.01 -32.73
C SER A 92 -17.89 51.69 -33.74
N VAL A 93 -17.58 51.58 -35.04
CA VAL A 93 -18.46 52.09 -36.10
C VAL A 93 -19.77 51.30 -36.13
N HIS A 94 -19.72 49.98 -36.02
CA HIS A 94 -20.89 49.11 -35.98
C HIS A 94 -21.84 49.51 -34.84
N ARG A 95 -21.29 49.78 -33.65
CA ARG A 95 -22.05 50.22 -32.48
C ARG A 95 -22.82 51.53 -32.69
N LEU A 96 -22.26 52.46 -33.46
CA LEU A 96 -22.93 53.72 -33.80
C LEU A 96 -23.99 53.57 -34.89
N THR A 97 -24.00 52.43 -35.58
CA THR A 97 -25.02 52.09 -36.59
C THR A 97 -26.13 51.21 -36.04
N THR A 98 -25.94 50.61 -34.85
CA THR A 98 -27.01 49.92 -34.11
C THR A 98 -27.91 50.94 -33.42
N GLY A 99 -29.24 50.80 -33.53
CA GLY A 99 -30.18 51.81 -33.05
C GLY A 99 -30.06 52.19 -31.56
N ASP A 100 -29.70 51.22 -30.70
CA ASP A 100 -29.36 51.42 -29.29
C ASP A 100 -27.91 50.98 -29.03
N ILE A 101 -27.09 51.91 -28.54
CA ILE A 101 -25.68 51.68 -28.21
C ILE A 101 -25.45 50.79 -26.97
N TYR A 102 -26.50 50.50 -26.20
CA TYR A 102 -26.42 49.62 -25.03
C TYR A 102 -26.93 48.20 -25.31
N SER A 103 -27.35 47.92 -26.54
CA SER A 103 -27.88 46.62 -26.94
C SER A 103 -26.76 45.58 -27.13
N PRO A 104 -26.95 44.31 -26.69
CA PRO A 104 -25.97 43.22 -26.83
C PRO A 104 -25.91 42.65 -28.25
N ILE A 105 -25.95 43.52 -29.26
CA ILE A 105 -25.87 43.21 -30.69
C ILE A 105 -24.49 43.60 -31.18
N GLY A 106 -23.82 42.72 -31.92
CA GLY A 106 -22.44 42.90 -32.38
C GLY A 106 -22.25 42.47 -33.82
N ALA A 107 -21.02 42.07 -34.13
CA ALA A 107 -20.69 41.42 -35.39
C ALA A 107 -20.02 40.07 -35.12
N SER A 108 -20.32 39.06 -35.93
CA SER A 108 -19.64 37.76 -35.85
C SER A 108 -18.21 37.86 -36.42
N ALA A 109 -17.36 36.88 -36.10
CA ALA A 109 -16.01 36.84 -36.68
C ALA A 109 -16.02 36.71 -38.21
N GLU A 110 -17.00 35.99 -38.76
CA GLU A 110 -17.27 35.88 -40.20
C GLU A 110 -17.64 37.24 -40.81
N GLU A 111 -18.59 37.96 -40.20
CA GLU A 111 -19.00 39.29 -40.66
C GLU A 111 -17.85 40.29 -40.62
N LEU A 112 -17.01 40.24 -39.59
CA LEU A 112 -15.85 41.11 -39.46
C LEU A 112 -14.78 40.75 -40.50
N ARG A 113 -14.51 39.47 -40.75
CA ARG A 113 -13.60 38.99 -41.81
C ARG A 113 -14.03 39.53 -43.17
N ASP A 114 -15.29 39.31 -43.53
CA ASP A 114 -15.79 39.59 -44.89
C ASP A 114 -15.99 41.08 -45.13
N ARG A 115 -16.57 41.81 -44.17
CA ARG A 115 -16.89 43.23 -44.35
C ARG A 115 -15.69 44.16 -44.24
N LEU A 116 -14.62 43.71 -43.56
CA LEU A 116 -13.35 44.45 -43.49
C LEU A 116 -12.32 43.96 -44.50
N CYS A 117 -12.66 42.94 -45.29
CA CYS A 117 -11.75 42.29 -46.23
C CYS A 117 -10.39 42.05 -45.57
N LEU A 118 -10.41 41.44 -44.38
CA LEU A 118 -9.18 41.24 -43.60
C LEU A 118 -8.21 40.36 -44.38
N PHE A 119 -6.93 40.64 -44.17
CA PHE A 119 -5.85 39.88 -44.75
C PHE A 119 -4.73 39.78 -43.71
N ASP A 120 -4.13 38.61 -43.60
CA ASP A 120 -2.94 38.38 -42.78
C ASP A 120 -1.92 37.56 -43.58
N PRO A 121 -0.71 38.08 -43.83
CA PRO A 121 0.32 37.37 -44.57
C PRO A 121 0.65 36.00 -43.98
N LEU A 122 0.63 35.86 -42.64
CA LEU A 122 0.96 34.60 -41.96
C LEU A 122 -0.09 33.52 -42.24
N ILE A 123 -1.36 33.89 -42.39
CA ILE A 123 -2.43 32.95 -42.73
C ILE A 123 -2.38 32.59 -44.22
N ALA A 124 -2.08 33.56 -45.08
CA ALA A 124 -1.92 33.32 -46.51
C ALA A 124 -0.74 32.35 -46.82
N GLU A 125 0.34 32.41 -46.02
CA GLU A 125 1.50 31.52 -46.16
C GLU A 125 1.26 30.07 -45.66
N LEU A 126 0.17 29.79 -44.93
CA LEU A 126 -0.13 28.43 -44.43
C LEU A 126 -0.52 27.44 -45.55
N GLY A 127 -0.96 27.92 -46.72
CA GLY A 127 -1.23 27.09 -47.89
C GLY A 127 -2.35 26.06 -47.74
N SER A 128 -3.32 26.31 -46.85
CA SER A 128 -4.47 25.45 -46.59
C SER A 128 -5.50 25.45 -47.73
N ASP A 129 -6.27 24.35 -47.84
CA ASP A 129 -7.36 24.19 -48.80
C ASP A 129 -8.61 25.07 -48.46
N GLU A 130 -8.69 25.61 -47.23
CA GLU A 130 -9.82 26.43 -46.74
C GLU A 130 -9.35 27.77 -46.11
N PRO A 131 -8.71 28.66 -46.88
CA PRO A 131 -8.06 29.88 -46.36
C PRO A 131 -9.03 30.88 -45.71
N ASP A 132 -10.31 30.86 -46.09
CA ASP A 132 -11.34 31.71 -45.51
C ASP A 132 -11.69 31.30 -44.06
N LYS A 133 -11.74 29.99 -43.78
CA LYS A 133 -12.01 29.46 -42.43
C LYS A 133 -10.81 29.62 -41.51
N ASP A 134 -9.59 29.49 -42.04
CA ASP A 134 -8.37 29.74 -41.28
C ASP A 134 -8.29 31.21 -40.85
N LEU A 135 -8.62 32.12 -41.77
CA LEU A 135 -8.69 33.54 -41.44
C LEU A 135 -9.82 33.84 -40.44
N GLN A 136 -10.99 33.23 -40.57
CA GLN A 136 -12.07 33.36 -39.57
C GLN A 136 -11.61 32.90 -38.17
N THR A 137 -10.95 31.74 -38.10
CA THR A 137 -10.40 31.19 -36.84
C THR A 137 -9.35 32.12 -36.25
N HIS A 138 -8.53 32.73 -37.12
CA HIS A 138 -7.57 33.74 -36.71
C HIS A 138 -8.25 34.98 -36.13
N VAL A 139 -9.30 35.50 -36.80
CA VAL A 139 -10.10 36.62 -36.30
C VAL A 139 -10.73 36.32 -34.93
N GLU A 140 -11.28 35.13 -34.74
CA GLU A 140 -11.78 34.69 -33.42
C GLU A 140 -10.66 34.67 -32.37
N THR A 141 -9.47 34.20 -32.74
CA THR A 141 -8.30 34.16 -31.86
C THR A 141 -7.89 35.57 -31.44
N VAL A 142 -7.86 36.52 -32.37
CA VAL A 142 -7.55 37.93 -32.10
C VAL A 142 -8.62 38.55 -31.20
N LEU A 143 -9.90 38.29 -31.44
CA LEU A 143 -11.01 38.78 -30.59
C LEU A 143 -10.94 38.22 -29.17
N ARG A 144 -10.60 36.93 -29.01
CA ARG A 144 -10.37 36.31 -27.69
C ARG A 144 -9.15 36.91 -26.99
N GLU A 145 -8.07 37.20 -27.72
CA GLU A 145 -6.88 37.84 -27.16
C GLU A 145 -7.17 39.28 -26.74
N ILE A 146 -7.97 40.03 -27.50
CA ILE A 146 -8.46 41.36 -27.08
C ILE A 146 -9.27 41.22 -25.79
N HIS A 147 -10.28 40.35 -25.78
CA HIS A 147 -11.14 40.12 -24.60
C HIS A 147 -10.30 39.74 -23.37
N LYS A 148 -9.27 38.91 -23.53
CA LYS A 148 -8.33 38.56 -22.46
C LYS A 148 -7.48 39.75 -22.01
N THR A 149 -6.93 40.52 -22.94
CA THR A 149 -6.06 41.69 -22.66
C THR A 149 -6.77 42.72 -21.78
N VAL A 150 -8.09 42.86 -21.95
CA VAL A 150 -8.92 43.80 -21.18
C VAL A 150 -9.72 43.12 -20.08
N ASN A 151 -9.46 41.83 -19.77
CA ASN A 151 -10.18 41.03 -18.79
C ASN A 151 -11.72 41.08 -18.96
N GLY A 152 -12.21 41.20 -20.20
CA GLY A 152 -13.63 41.31 -20.52
C GLY A 152 -14.26 42.69 -20.25
N GLN A 153 -13.46 43.70 -19.90
CA GLN A 153 -13.91 45.10 -19.84
C GLN A 153 -14.13 45.64 -21.25
N PHE A 154 -15.17 46.47 -21.43
CA PHE A 154 -15.49 47.18 -22.68
C PHE A 154 -15.82 46.33 -23.92
N ILE A 155 -15.58 45.02 -23.94
CA ILE A 155 -15.94 44.09 -25.02
C ILE A 155 -16.60 42.81 -24.47
N SER A 156 -17.72 42.41 -25.07
CA SER A 156 -18.48 41.23 -24.69
C SER A 156 -18.71 40.31 -25.88
N PHE A 157 -18.86 39.02 -25.61
CA PHE A 157 -19.23 37.99 -26.58
C PHE A 157 -20.62 37.45 -26.23
N ASN A 158 -21.51 37.39 -27.22
CA ASN A 158 -22.82 36.78 -27.08
C ASN A 158 -22.79 35.37 -27.69
N SER A 159 -22.97 34.35 -26.85
CA SER A 159 -22.91 32.94 -27.26
C SER A 159 -24.07 32.53 -28.18
N ASP A 160 -25.23 33.17 -28.06
CA ASP A 160 -26.47 32.75 -28.72
C ASP A 160 -26.43 33.09 -30.21
N ASN A 161 -25.77 34.20 -30.57
CA ASN A 161 -25.63 34.66 -31.94
C ASN A 161 -24.17 34.75 -32.42
N ARG A 162 -23.21 34.31 -31.59
CA ARG A 162 -21.76 34.35 -31.85
C ARG A 162 -21.21 35.73 -32.22
N GLN A 163 -21.82 36.79 -31.72
CA GLN A 163 -21.41 38.17 -32.02
C GLN A 163 -20.52 38.76 -30.93
N PHE A 164 -19.50 39.51 -31.34
CA PHE A 164 -18.66 40.33 -30.48
C PHE A 164 -19.10 41.78 -30.54
N TYR A 165 -19.09 42.47 -29.40
CA TYR A 165 -19.71 43.77 -29.30
C TYR A 165 -19.07 44.63 -28.20
N LEU A 166 -19.01 45.96 -28.40
CA LEU A 166 -18.52 46.88 -27.37
C LEU A 166 -19.56 47.03 -26.26
N ASP A 167 -19.19 46.72 -25.02
CA ASP A 167 -20.05 46.73 -23.85
C ASP A 167 -19.76 47.98 -23.00
N LEU A 168 -20.53 49.04 -23.26
CA LEU A 168 -20.40 50.32 -22.59
C LEU A 168 -20.76 50.28 -21.10
N LYS A 169 -21.31 49.17 -20.60
CA LYS A 169 -21.68 49.01 -19.17
C LYS A 169 -20.57 48.36 -18.34
N LYS A 170 -19.61 47.67 -18.97
CA LYS A 170 -18.47 47.02 -18.29
C LYS A 170 -17.24 47.92 -18.25
N THR A 171 -17.31 48.99 -17.46
CA THR A 171 -16.25 50.01 -17.37
C THR A 171 -15.45 49.99 -16.06
N ASP A 172 -15.82 49.14 -15.10
CA ASP A 172 -15.24 49.12 -13.75
C ASP A 172 -13.78 48.65 -13.75
N ASP A 173 -12.88 49.48 -13.21
CA ASP A 173 -11.49 49.11 -12.96
C ASP A 173 -11.37 48.29 -11.66
N PHE A 174 -11.49 46.98 -11.79
CA PHE A 174 -11.42 46.05 -10.67
C PHE A 174 -10.10 46.12 -9.88
N ASP A 175 -8.97 46.48 -10.51
CA ASP A 175 -7.69 46.61 -9.81
C ASP A 175 -7.71 47.82 -8.88
N ALA A 176 -8.16 48.98 -9.37
CA ALA A 176 -8.30 50.17 -8.55
C ALA A 176 -9.32 49.99 -7.40
N LEU A 177 -10.38 49.21 -7.62
CA LEU A 177 -11.36 48.88 -6.58
C LEU A 177 -10.77 47.95 -5.50
N ILE A 178 -9.93 46.99 -5.88
CA ILE A 178 -9.21 46.13 -4.94
C ILE A 178 -8.22 46.95 -4.13
N ASP A 179 -7.41 47.80 -4.76
CA ASP A 179 -6.41 48.64 -4.07
C ASP A 179 -7.09 49.55 -3.04
N LYS A 180 -8.18 50.23 -3.43
CA LYS A 180 -8.97 51.06 -2.51
C LYS A 180 -9.56 50.25 -1.36
N ARG A 181 -10.03 49.02 -1.61
CA ARG A 181 -10.55 48.16 -0.55
C ARG A 181 -9.44 47.69 0.38
N ALA A 182 -8.28 47.33 -0.16
CA ALA A 182 -7.10 46.86 0.57
C ALA A 182 -6.60 47.89 1.60
N GLU A 183 -6.71 49.18 1.31
CA GLU A 183 -6.40 50.26 2.26
C GLU A 183 -7.37 50.34 3.45
N SER A 184 -8.60 49.85 3.29
CA SER A 184 -9.67 49.96 4.30
C SER A 184 -9.85 48.74 5.20
N LEU A 185 -9.06 47.66 4.97
CA LEU A 185 -9.20 46.41 5.71
C LEU A 185 -8.61 46.50 7.13
N GLY A 186 -9.33 45.93 8.10
CA GLY A 186 -8.85 45.78 9.47
C GLY A 186 -7.86 44.63 9.63
N THR A 187 -6.96 44.72 10.62
CA THR A 187 -5.93 43.71 10.92
C THR A 187 -6.51 42.32 11.21
N ALA A 188 -7.60 42.24 11.98
CA ALA A 188 -8.28 40.97 12.28
C ALA A 188 -8.84 40.26 11.02
N GLN A 189 -9.24 41.02 9.98
CA GLN A 189 -9.68 40.43 8.71
C GLN A 189 -8.49 39.84 7.95
N LEU A 190 -7.33 40.50 7.97
CA LEU A 190 -6.09 39.99 7.35
C LEU A 190 -5.66 38.66 7.99
N ASP A 191 -5.76 38.53 9.30
CA ASP A 191 -5.44 37.28 10.01
C ASP A 191 -6.36 36.12 9.61
N ARG A 192 -7.65 36.38 9.38
CA ARG A 192 -8.58 35.36 8.86
C ARG A 192 -8.11 34.82 7.51
N PHE A 193 -7.71 35.71 6.58
CA PHE A 193 -7.25 35.33 5.25
C PHE A 193 -5.84 34.72 5.24
N TYR A 194 -4.98 35.12 6.17
CA TYR A 194 -3.70 34.47 6.41
C TYR A 194 -3.87 32.98 6.71
N TYR A 195 -4.83 32.65 7.58
CA TYR A 195 -5.11 31.25 7.91
C TYR A 195 -5.67 30.44 6.74
N GLU A 196 -6.41 31.05 5.80
CA GLU A 196 -6.82 30.36 4.56
C GLU A 196 -5.62 30.05 3.67
N ALA A 197 -4.63 30.95 3.61
CA ALA A 197 -3.38 30.69 2.90
C ALA A 197 -2.55 29.59 3.59
N LEU A 198 -2.44 29.63 4.93
CA LEU A 198 -1.80 28.57 5.73
C LEU A 198 -2.47 27.21 5.54
N LYS A 199 -3.81 27.17 5.50
CA LYS A 199 -4.58 25.95 5.25
C LYS A 199 -4.16 25.28 3.94
N ARG A 200 -3.84 26.08 2.91
CA ARG A 200 -3.41 25.57 1.61
C ARG A 200 -1.98 24.99 1.64
N VAL A 201 -1.03 25.65 2.32
CA VAL A 201 0.37 25.18 2.42
C VAL A 201 0.57 24.05 3.42
N MET A 202 -0.28 23.94 4.44
CA MET A 202 -0.32 22.80 5.37
C MET A 202 -1.12 21.62 4.82
N GLU A 203 -1.70 21.76 3.63
CA GLU A 203 -2.51 20.73 2.94
C GLU A 203 -3.72 20.24 3.74
N CYS A 204 -4.25 21.08 4.64
CA CYS A 204 -5.42 20.77 5.46
C CYS A 204 -6.71 20.96 4.64
N GLN A 205 -7.01 20.04 3.71
CA GLN A 205 -8.21 20.13 2.85
C GLN A 205 -9.48 19.56 3.50
N ASP A 206 -9.35 18.85 4.62
CA ASP A 206 -10.46 18.19 5.30
C ASP A 206 -11.36 19.15 6.10
N SER A 207 -12.60 18.72 6.36
CA SER A 207 -13.50 19.39 7.31
C SER A 207 -12.81 19.50 8.67
N THR A 208 -12.90 20.66 9.32
CA THR A 208 -12.31 20.87 10.64
C THR A 208 -12.86 19.85 11.65
N TYR A 209 -12.00 19.34 12.54
CA TYR A 209 -12.36 18.32 13.54
C TYR A 209 -13.50 18.79 14.45
N VAL A 210 -13.60 20.10 14.69
CA VAL A 210 -14.73 20.75 15.35
C VAL A 210 -15.32 21.81 14.42
N SER A 211 -16.65 21.78 14.24
CA SER A 211 -17.35 22.81 13.46
C SER A 211 -17.17 24.18 14.11
N GLY A 212 -16.69 25.16 13.34
CA GLY A 212 -16.46 26.53 13.82
C GLY A 212 -15.07 26.80 14.44
N TYR A 213 -14.22 25.78 14.62
CA TYR A 213 -12.84 25.95 15.09
C TYR A 213 -11.84 25.49 14.03
N LYS A 214 -10.66 26.12 13.99
CA LYS A 214 -9.58 25.77 13.04
C LYS A 214 -8.64 24.73 13.66
N ILE A 215 -9.17 23.51 13.84
CA ILE A 215 -8.48 22.38 14.48
C ILE A 215 -8.46 21.20 13.51
N TRP A 216 -7.28 20.63 13.30
CA TRP A 216 -7.08 19.39 12.53
C TRP A 216 -6.34 18.36 13.37
N GLN A 217 -6.79 17.11 13.33
CA GLN A 217 -5.99 15.99 13.84
C GLN A 217 -4.75 15.87 12.95
N HIS A 218 -3.59 15.76 13.58
CA HIS A 218 -2.31 15.81 12.89
C HIS A 218 -1.39 14.69 13.35
N GLU A 219 -0.53 14.25 12.45
CA GLU A 219 0.43 13.17 12.70
C GLU A 219 1.85 13.70 12.53
N LEU A 220 2.71 13.43 13.53
CA LEU A 220 4.13 13.77 13.50
C LEU A 220 4.99 12.53 13.61
N THR A 221 6.08 12.50 12.84
CA THR A 221 7.05 11.42 12.89
C THR A 221 8.00 11.60 14.07
N TRP A 222 8.01 10.63 14.98
CA TRP A 222 9.09 10.44 15.94
C TRP A 222 10.25 9.70 15.29
N GLN A 223 11.25 10.48 14.87
CA GLN A 223 12.34 10.04 13.99
C GLN A 223 13.18 8.89 14.56
N GLU A 224 13.46 8.92 15.86
CA GLU A 224 14.32 7.92 16.53
C GLU A 224 13.67 6.53 16.53
N HIS A 225 12.37 6.47 16.80
CA HIS A 225 11.60 5.22 16.84
C HIS A 225 10.99 4.85 15.49
N ARG A 226 11.11 5.72 14.47
CA ARG A 226 10.47 5.59 13.15
C ARG A 226 8.97 5.29 13.25
N THR A 227 8.29 5.99 14.14
CA THR A 227 6.85 5.83 14.38
C THR A 227 6.16 7.18 14.31
N ALA A 228 4.83 7.16 14.18
CA ALA A 228 4.01 8.34 14.23
C ALA A 228 3.40 8.57 15.62
N ARG A 229 3.24 9.85 15.97
CA ARG A 229 2.47 10.31 17.12
C ARG A 229 1.30 11.16 16.66
N THR A 230 0.22 11.14 17.44
CA THR A 230 -1.02 11.83 17.07
C THR A 230 -1.23 13.04 17.96
N GLY A 231 -1.59 14.16 17.34
CA GLY A 231 -1.77 15.44 18.00
C GLY A 231 -2.76 16.30 17.27
N TYR A 232 -2.74 17.59 17.56
CA TYR A 232 -3.58 18.57 16.88
C TYR A 232 -2.78 19.75 16.35
N LEU A 233 -3.24 20.25 15.20
CA LEU A 233 -2.79 21.49 14.59
C LEU A 233 -3.88 22.55 14.78
N PHE A 234 -3.50 23.70 15.34
CA PHE A 234 -4.37 24.85 15.60
C PHE A 234 -3.89 26.07 14.84
N PHE A 235 -4.85 26.77 14.26
CA PHE A 235 -4.67 28.13 13.75
C PHE A 235 -5.33 29.10 14.72
N GLY A 236 -4.53 29.60 15.66
CA GLY A 236 -4.96 30.43 16.78
C GLY A 236 -4.05 30.23 18.00
N ALA A 237 -4.42 30.82 19.12
CA ALA A 237 -3.68 30.67 20.39
C ALA A 237 -4.31 29.63 21.33
N PRO A 238 -3.57 29.13 22.34
CA PRO A 238 -4.06 28.11 23.28
C PRO A 238 -5.34 28.49 24.02
N ASN A 239 -5.52 29.77 24.34
CA ASN A 239 -6.69 30.28 25.04
C ASN A 239 -7.98 30.24 24.18
N GLU A 240 -7.86 30.05 22.87
CA GLU A 240 -8.97 29.90 21.93
C GLU A 240 -9.32 28.43 21.67
N ARG A 241 -8.63 27.50 22.36
CA ARG A 241 -8.86 26.06 22.26
C ARG A 241 -10.22 25.68 22.83
N SER A 242 -10.94 24.85 22.10
CA SER A 242 -12.11 24.17 22.64
C SER A 242 -11.68 23.16 23.72
N THR A 243 -12.23 23.31 24.92
CA THR A 243 -12.03 22.37 26.05
C THR A 243 -12.75 21.04 25.85
N ALA A 244 -13.57 20.92 24.80
CA ALA A 244 -14.34 19.72 24.49
C ALA A 244 -13.55 18.66 23.69
N VAL A 245 -12.27 18.91 23.37
CA VAL A 245 -11.43 18.01 22.58
C VAL A 245 -10.52 17.19 23.49
N PRO A 246 -10.46 15.84 23.35
CA PRO A 246 -9.62 14.99 24.18
C PRO A 246 -8.13 15.37 24.13
N GLN A 247 -7.38 15.04 25.17
CA GLN A 247 -5.94 15.28 25.14
C GLN A 247 -5.22 14.33 24.16
N ARG A 248 -4.09 14.77 23.60
CA ARG A 248 -3.29 14.05 22.60
C ARG A 248 -1.80 14.28 22.86
N ASP A 249 -0.95 13.58 22.12
CA ASP A 249 0.49 13.53 22.41
C ASP A 249 1.20 14.89 22.22
N PHE A 250 0.66 15.76 21.35
CA PHE A 250 1.18 17.11 21.11
C PHE A 250 0.15 18.10 20.53
N TYR A 251 0.51 19.38 20.57
CA TYR A 251 -0.28 20.49 20.00
C TYR A 251 0.64 21.49 19.26
N LEU A 252 0.28 21.81 18.00
CA LEU A 252 0.98 22.78 17.18
C LEU A 252 0.12 24.02 16.99
N TYR A 253 0.65 25.21 17.29
CA TYR A 253 -0.08 26.47 17.22
C TYR A 253 0.54 27.41 16.19
N PHE A 254 -0.24 27.84 15.21
CA PHE A 254 0.11 28.98 14.34
C PHE A 254 -0.54 30.24 14.88
N ILE A 255 0.27 31.13 15.47
CA ILE A 255 -0.20 32.41 16.02
C ILE A 255 -0.36 33.42 14.88
N GLN A 256 -1.45 34.17 14.91
CA GLN A 256 -1.74 35.17 13.88
C GLN A 256 -0.74 36.34 13.92
N PRO A 257 -0.30 36.86 12.75
CA PRO A 257 0.76 37.85 12.68
C PRO A 257 0.32 39.28 12.99
N ASN A 258 -0.90 39.70 12.62
CA ASN A 258 -1.28 41.12 12.66
C ASN A 258 -1.91 41.55 13.99
N ASP A 259 -2.75 40.72 14.61
CA ASP A 259 -3.39 40.99 15.89
C ASP A 259 -3.27 39.79 16.87
N PRO A 260 -2.05 39.39 17.27
CA PRO A 260 -1.86 38.18 18.08
C PRO A 260 -2.61 38.27 19.42
N PRO A 261 -3.45 37.28 19.77
CA PRO A 261 -4.16 37.28 21.04
C PRO A 261 -3.17 37.17 22.20
N ARG A 262 -3.48 37.81 23.33
CA ARG A 262 -2.66 37.73 24.54
C ARG A 262 -2.89 36.39 25.23
N PHE A 263 -1.84 35.58 25.33
CA PHE A 263 -1.81 34.35 26.12
C PHE A 263 -0.50 34.22 26.89
N SER A 264 -0.54 33.50 28.01
CA SER A 264 0.66 33.10 28.76
C SER A 264 1.22 31.81 28.15
N ASP A 265 2.52 31.79 27.84
CA ASP A 265 3.20 30.54 27.50
C ASP A 265 3.55 29.83 28.82
N ASP A 266 2.75 28.83 29.16
CA ASP A 266 2.91 28.00 30.36
C ASP A 266 4.09 27.02 30.25
N LYS A 267 4.80 27.02 29.10
CA LYS A 267 6.00 26.25 28.79
C LYS A 267 5.78 24.75 28.95
N THR A 268 4.61 24.28 28.56
CA THR A 268 4.29 22.85 28.60
C THR A 268 5.16 22.09 27.60
N LYS A 269 5.32 20.78 27.85
CA LYS A 269 6.25 19.93 27.09
C LYS A 269 5.66 19.44 25.76
N ASP A 270 4.37 19.62 25.55
CA ASP A 270 3.58 19.09 24.44
C ASP A 270 3.18 20.17 23.41
N GLU A 271 3.50 21.44 23.66
CA GLU A 271 3.09 22.56 22.81
C GLU A 271 4.25 23.18 22.02
N VAL A 272 4.02 23.44 20.73
CA VAL A 272 4.96 24.14 19.84
C VAL A 272 4.26 25.31 19.17
N PHE A 273 4.87 26.50 19.24
CA PHE A 273 4.30 27.73 18.67
C PHE A 273 5.09 28.22 17.46
N PHE A 274 4.37 28.46 16.36
CA PHE A 274 4.87 29.07 15.14
C PHE A 274 4.42 30.53 15.07
N ARG A 275 5.38 31.43 14.85
CA ARG A 275 5.15 32.87 14.68
C ARG A 275 5.83 33.37 13.42
N LEU A 276 5.09 34.09 12.57
CA LEU A 276 5.65 34.81 11.43
C LEU A 276 6.18 36.16 11.93
N LYS A 277 7.50 36.40 11.80
CA LYS A 277 8.15 37.60 12.35
C LYS A 277 8.66 38.57 11.28
N LYS A 278 9.02 38.07 10.10
CA LYS A 278 9.44 38.90 8.97
C LYS A 278 8.36 38.83 7.91
N ASP A 279 7.60 39.90 7.78
CA ASP A 279 6.55 40.10 6.78
C ASP A 279 6.95 41.25 5.85
N ASP A 280 7.60 40.88 4.74
CA ASP A 280 8.06 41.86 3.76
C ASP A 280 6.86 42.54 3.06
N GLU A 281 7.08 43.71 2.45
CA GLU A 281 6.02 44.46 1.74
C GLU A 281 5.31 43.61 0.66
N GLU A 282 6.03 42.66 0.05
CA GLU A 282 5.47 41.71 -0.92
C GLU A 282 4.41 40.80 -0.28
N PHE A 283 4.66 40.28 0.92
CA PHE A 283 3.72 39.44 1.65
C PHE A 283 2.49 40.24 2.08
N GLN A 284 2.72 41.41 2.68
CA GLN A 284 1.64 42.28 3.16
C GLN A 284 0.76 42.79 2.02
N GLY A 285 1.37 43.18 0.88
CA GLY A 285 0.63 43.55 -0.32
C GLY A 285 -0.19 42.40 -0.90
N ALA A 286 0.40 41.20 -1.00
CA ALA A 286 -0.32 40.02 -1.49
C ALA A 286 -1.49 39.63 -0.58
N LEU A 287 -1.30 39.66 0.75
CA LEU A 287 -2.33 39.35 1.73
C LEU A 287 -3.48 40.36 1.71
N LYS A 288 -3.19 41.66 1.69
CA LYS A 288 -4.20 42.72 1.63
C LYS A 288 -5.01 42.66 0.33
N ASN A 289 -4.34 42.48 -0.81
CA ASN A 289 -5.02 42.39 -2.11
C ASN A 289 -5.84 41.10 -2.24
N TYR A 290 -5.37 39.98 -1.67
CA TYR A 290 -6.15 38.75 -1.59
C TYR A 290 -7.42 38.94 -0.76
N ALA A 291 -7.27 39.49 0.45
CA ALA A 291 -8.38 39.78 1.36
C ALA A 291 -9.41 40.73 0.72
N ALA A 292 -8.93 41.80 0.08
CA ALA A 292 -9.77 42.80 -0.58
C ALA A 292 -10.55 42.22 -1.77
N ALA A 293 -9.88 41.44 -2.62
CA ALA A 293 -10.53 40.79 -3.75
C ALA A 293 -11.59 39.79 -3.30
N LEU A 294 -11.34 38.99 -2.26
CA LEU A 294 -12.29 38.00 -1.78
C LEU A 294 -13.50 38.65 -1.08
N ASP A 295 -13.27 39.70 -0.30
CA ASP A 295 -14.34 40.49 0.33
C ASP A 295 -15.25 41.15 -0.73
N LEU A 296 -14.68 41.76 -1.77
CA LEU A 296 -15.43 42.32 -2.90
C LEU A 296 -16.17 41.24 -3.71
N ALA A 297 -15.60 40.05 -3.86
CA ALA A 297 -16.26 38.93 -4.51
C ALA A 297 -17.50 38.46 -3.74
N ALA A 298 -17.44 38.47 -2.41
CA ALA A 298 -18.55 38.06 -1.54
C ALA A 298 -19.77 38.98 -1.66
N THR A 299 -19.55 40.27 -1.93
CA THR A 299 -20.62 41.28 -2.09
C THR A 299 -21.02 41.54 -3.54
N SER A 300 -20.35 40.91 -4.52
CA SER A 300 -20.60 41.09 -5.95
C SER A 300 -21.38 39.93 -6.57
N SER A 301 -21.95 40.15 -7.76
CA SER A 301 -22.64 39.11 -8.54
C SER A 301 -22.23 39.11 -10.01
N GLY A 302 -22.41 37.98 -10.70
CA GLY A 302 -22.17 37.87 -12.14
C GLY A 302 -20.70 38.07 -12.52
N HIS A 303 -20.45 38.87 -13.56
CA HIS A 303 -19.11 39.10 -14.11
C HIS A 303 -18.14 39.72 -13.09
N ALA A 304 -18.60 40.69 -12.29
CA ALA A 304 -17.76 41.33 -11.28
C ALA A 304 -17.25 40.32 -10.24
N LYS A 305 -18.12 39.43 -9.75
CA LYS A 305 -17.74 38.36 -8.83
C LYS A 305 -16.70 37.42 -9.45
N ALA A 306 -16.94 36.93 -10.67
CA ALA A 306 -16.02 36.03 -11.35
C ALA A 306 -14.62 36.66 -11.56
N THR A 307 -14.57 37.97 -11.84
CA THR A 307 -13.32 38.70 -11.99
C THR A 307 -12.59 38.86 -10.65
N TYR A 308 -13.30 39.21 -9.58
CA TYR A 308 -12.72 39.29 -8.23
C TYR A 308 -12.21 37.92 -7.73
N ASP A 309 -12.97 36.84 -7.93
CA ASP A 309 -12.56 35.48 -7.58
C ASP A 309 -11.28 35.06 -8.33
N SER A 310 -11.19 35.38 -9.63
CA SER A 310 -10.00 35.11 -10.44
C SER A 310 -8.76 35.88 -9.92
N LYS A 311 -8.93 37.16 -9.59
CA LYS A 311 -7.86 37.99 -9.01
C LYS A 311 -7.45 37.51 -7.62
N ALA A 312 -8.41 37.16 -6.76
CA ALA A 312 -8.16 36.59 -5.43
C ALA A 312 -7.32 35.31 -5.54
N ASN A 313 -7.64 34.39 -6.45
CA ASN A 313 -6.84 33.20 -6.70
C ASN A 313 -5.40 33.52 -7.16
N GLY A 314 -5.24 34.56 -7.99
CA GLY A 314 -3.92 35.06 -8.41
C GLY A 314 -3.08 35.57 -7.23
N PHE A 315 -3.68 36.36 -6.33
CA PHE A 315 -3.00 36.84 -5.12
C PHE A 315 -2.70 35.72 -4.13
N LEU A 316 -3.63 34.78 -3.94
CA LEU A 316 -3.43 33.60 -3.10
C LEU A 316 -2.24 32.76 -3.59
N LYS A 317 -2.11 32.56 -4.91
CA LYS A 317 -0.98 31.84 -5.49
C LYS A 317 0.35 32.53 -5.18
N LYS A 318 0.42 33.87 -5.29
CA LYS A 318 1.60 34.64 -4.91
C LYS A 318 1.92 34.49 -3.42
N LEU A 319 0.90 34.57 -2.57
CA LEU A 319 1.04 34.44 -1.12
C LEU A 319 1.57 33.04 -0.71
N VAL A 320 1.01 31.98 -1.30
CA VAL A 320 1.46 30.60 -1.10
C VAL A 320 2.91 30.41 -1.57
N GLN A 321 3.27 30.92 -2.74
CA GLN A 321 4.64 30.86 -3.26
C GLN A 321 5.63 31.60 -2.36
N TRP A 322 5.22 32.76 -1.82
CA TRP A 322 6.04 33.51 -0.89
C TRP A 322 6.27 32.75 0.41
N LEU A 323 5.21 32.15 0.99
CA LEU A 323 5.32 31.33 2.21
C LEU A 323 6.25 30.13 2.00
N GLN A 324 6.15 29.44 0.87
CA GLN A 324 7.03 28.31 0.53
C GLN A 324 8.50 28.74 0.35
N LYS A 325 8.74 29.90 -0.27
CA LYS A 325 10.10 30.40 -0.54
C LYS A 325 10.80 30.91 0.72
N ASN A 326 10.06 31.54 1.64
CA ASN A 326 10.66 32.27 2.77
C ASN A 326 10.45 31.57 4.13
N VAL A 327 9.91 30.34 4.15
CA VAL A 327 9.62 29.59 5.39
C VAL A 327 10.83 29.50 6.32
N HIS A 328 12.04 29.30 5.78
CA HIS A 328 13.26 29.11 6.56
C HIS A 328 13.66 30.32 7.42
N ASP A 329 13.37 31.54 6.93
CA ASP A 329 13.90 32.78 7.51
C ASP A 329 12.83 33.64 8.19
N CYS A 330 11.55 33.45 7.83
CA CYS A 330 10.46 34.29 8.31
C CYS A 330 9.72 33.76 9.53
N PHE A 331 9.84 32.47 9.83
CA PHE A 331 9.19 31.85 10.99
C PHE A 331 10.14 31.62 12.16
N GLU A 332 9.63 31.88 13.36
CA GLU A 332 10.25 31.48 14.62
C GLU A 332 9.39 30.40 15.28
N VAL A 333 10.07 29.43 15.89
CA VAL A 333 9.47 28.31 16.62
C VAL A 333 9.81 28.46 18.09
N THR A 334 8.78 28.47 18.94
CA THR A 334 8.91 28.50 20.39
C THR A 334 8.52 27.16 20.99
N TYR A 335 9.42 26.58 21.79
CA TYR A 335 9.20 25.34 22.53
C TYR A 335 9.79 25.49 23.94
N GLN A 336 9.01 25.17 24.98
CA GLN A 336 9.37 25.35 26.40
C GLN A 336 9.97 26.74 26.72
N GLY A 337 9.37 27.80 26.17
CA GLY A 337 9.81 29.18 26.34
C GLY A 337 11.13 29.56 25.64
N ARG A 338 11.71 28.68 24.80
CA ARG A 338 12.87 29.00 23.95
C ARG A 338 12.40 29.26 22.53
N THR A 339 12.66 30.46 22.01
CA THR A 339 12.32 30.86 20.63
C THR A 339 13.56 30.83 19.74
N LYS A 340 13.51 30.05 18.65
CA LYS A 340 14.60 29.97 17.66
C LYS A 340 14.03 29.82 16.23
N ASN A 341 14.85 30.12 15.22
CA ASN A 341 14.50 29.79 13.84
C ASN A 341 14.67 28.28 13.56
N PHE A 342 14.19 27.83 12.40
CA PHE A 342 14.27 26.42 12.00
C PHE A 342 15.70 25.87 11.96
N SER A 343 16.63 26.63 11.40
CA SER A 343 18.04 26.21 11.23
C SER A 343 18.75 25.98 12.57
N ASN A 344 18.44 26.78 13.59
CA ASN A 344 19.03 26.62 14.92
C ASN A 344 18.46 25.40 15.65
N TRP A 345 17.15 25.14 15.53
CA TRP A 345 16.54 23.92 16.08
C TRP A 345 17.11 22.64 15.44
N ALA A 346 17.31 22.64 14.12
CA ALA A 346 17.96 21.52 13.44
C ALA A 346 19.40 21.31 13.91
N ARG A 347 20.16 22.40 14.08
CA ARG A 347 21.56 22.36 14.56
C ARG A 347 21.66 21.79 15.97
N ASP A 348 20.75 22.13 16.86
CA ASP A 348 20.73 21.59 18.23
C ASP A 348 20.48 20.08 18.24
N ALA A 349 19.75 19.56 17.25
CA ALA A 349 19.56 18.13 17.03
C ALA A 349 20.75 17.44 16.31
N GLY A 350 21.83 18.18 16.04
CA GLY A 350 23.06 17.65 15.43
C GLY A 350 22.94 17.23 13.96
N LYS A 351 21.85 17.59 13.27
CA LYS A 351 21.56 17.19 11.89
C LYS A 351 21.18 18.40 11.02
N THR A 352 21.30 18.29 9.70
CA THR A 352 20.74 19.32 8.81
C THR A 352 19.23 19.13 8.65
N LEU A 353 18.51 20.20 8.31
CA LEU A 353 17.06 20.13 7.99
C LEU A 353 16.74 19.07 6.93
N ARG A 354 17.65 18.88 5.97
CA ARG A 354 17.51 17.91 4.88
C ARG A 354 17.71 16.47 5.35
N ASP A 355 18.68 16.23 6.25
CA ASP A 355 18.88 14.90 6.85
C ASP A 355 17.70 14.49 7.72
N LEU A 356 17.09 15.47 8.41
CA LEU A 356 15.92 15.26 9.26
C LEU A 356 14.63 15.01 8.47
N SER A 357 14.49 15.64 7.29
CA SER A 357 13.30 15.48 6.44
C SER A 357 13.35 14.23 5.56
N GLY A 358 14.50 13.54 5.44
CA GLY A 358 14.66 12.33 4.62
C GLY A 358 14.51 12.57 3.11
N VAL A 359 14.65 13.82 2.66
CA VAL A 359 14.39 14.25 1.28
C VAL A 359 15.66 14.09 0.43
N SER A 360 15.51 13.58 -0.80
CA SER A 360 16.62 13.36 -1.74
C SER A 360 17.40 14.67 -2.00
N PRO A 361 18.71 14.63 -2.31
CA PRO A 361 19.54 15.84 -2.48
C PRO A 361 19.01 16.87 -3.50
N HIS A 362 18.21 16.43 -4.47
CA HIS A 362 17.67 17.24 -5.56
C HIS A 362 16.23 17.73 -5.33
N GLU A 363 15.59 17.31 -4.24
CA GLU A 363 14.19 17.63 -3.96
C GLU A 363 14.09 18.75 -2.91
N THR A 364 13.13 19.65 -3.11
CA THR A 364 12.85 20.77 -2.20
C THR A 364 11.89 20.32 -1.11
N ILE A 365 12.18 20.62 0.14
CA ILE A 365 11.31 20.32 1.27
C ILE A 365 10.04 21.18 1.17
N ASN A 366 8.87 20.55 1.21
CA ASN A 366 7.59 21.25 1.23
C ASN A 366 7.36 21.95 2.59
N PHE A 367 6.56 23.00 2.62
CA PHE A 367 6.24 23.79 3.82
C PHE A 367 5.75 22.89 4.96
N ARG A 368 4.76 22.02 4.68
CA ARG A 368 4.20 21.07 5.65
C ARG A 368 5.29 20.17 6.26
N ASP A 369 6.12 19.57 5.42
CA ASP A 369 7.15 18.61 5.87
C ASP A 369 8.19 19.29 6.74
N LEU A 370 8.55 20.54 6.44
CA LEU A 370 9.46 21.33 7.25
C LEU A 370 8.88 21.61 8.65
N ILE A 371 7.62 22.05 8.71
CA ILE A 371 6.89 22.28 9.97
C ILE A 371 6.84 20.99 10.78
N ASN A 372 6.48 19.88 10.15
CA ASN A 372 6.37 18.57 10.81
C ASN A 372 7.72 18.09 11.33
N THR A 373 8.78 18.24 10.53
CA THR A 373 10.13 17.82 10.90
C THR A 373 10.63 18.56 12.13
N ILE A 374 10.47 19.89 12.16
CA ILE A 374 10.94 20.69 13.31
C ILE A 374 10.06 20.48 14.53
N SER A 375 8.75 20.33 14.35
CA SER A 375 7.85 19.95 15.43
C SER A 375 8.27 18.63 16.07
N GLY A 376 8.55 17.61 15.25
CA GLY A 376 9.05 16.30 15.70
C GLY A 376 10.35 16.42 16.49
N VAL A 377 11.31 17.22 16.02
CA VAL A 377 12.57 17.47 16.75
C VAL A 377 12.33 18.11 18.11
N CYS A 378 11.46 19.13 18.18
CA CYS A 378 11.16 19.80 19.45
C CYS A 378 10.47 18.85 20.44
N LEU A 379 9.54 18.02 19.95
CA LEU A 379 8.69 17.16 20.76
C LEU A 379 9.31 15.79 21.10
N THR A 380 10.45 15.41 20.50
CA THR A 380 11.15 14.15 20.82
C THR A 380 11.29 13.90 22.33
N PRO A 381 11.77 14.85 23.16
CA PRO A 381 11.89 14.61 24.60
C PRO A 381 10.55 14.32 25.29
N ASN A 382 9.47 14.96 24.84
CA ASN A 382 8.14 14.73 25.36
C ASN A 382 7.62 13.34 24.97
N PHE A 383 7.87 12.88 23.74
CA PHE A 383 7.53 11.52 23.32
C PHE A 383 8.31 10.46 24.11
N SER A 384 9.60 10.68 24.36
CA SER A 384 10.42 9.82 25.22
C SER A 384 9.93 9.80 26.67
N ASP A 385 9.53 10.95 27.24
CA ASP A 385 8.97 11.03 28.59
C ASP A 385 7.62 10.30 28.71
N GLN A 386 6.78 10.37 27.67
CA GLN A 386 5.46 9.72 27.65
C GLN A 386 5.53 8.20 27.42
N ALA A 387 6.49 7.74 26.62
CA ALA A 387 6.61 6.35 26.23
C ALA A 387 8.09 5.90 26.24
N PRO A 388 8.72 5.82 27.43
CA PRO A 388 10.14 5.52 27.57
C PRO A 388 10.52 4.13 27.04
N ASP A 389 9.58 3.18 27.10
CA ASP A 389 9.80 1.80 26.71
C ASP A 389 9.29 1.46 25.30
N TYR A 390 8.88 2.46 24.51
CA TYR A 390 8.29 2.24 23.18
C TYR A 390 9.26 1.58 22.19
N PRO A 391 8.79 0.69 21.29
CA PRO A 391 9.64 -0.04 20.35
C PRO A 391 10.35 0.86 19.32
N TYR A 392 11.49 0.38 18.81
CA TYR A 392 12.24 1.01 17.72
C TYR A 392 12.00 0.24 16.42
N PHE A 393 11.35 0.88 15.44
CA PHE A 393 11.09 0.24 14.16
C PHE A 393 12.21 0.50 13.15
N SER A 394 12.52 -0.50 12.32
CA SER A 394 13.47 -0.33 11.21
C SER A 394 12.81 0.30 9.96
N ILE A 395 11.49 0.41 9.92
CA ILE A 395 10.70 1.07 8.88
C ILE A 395 9.78 2.12 9.50
N LEU A 396 9.36 3.11 8.72
CA LEU A 396 8.42 4.13 9.20
C LEU A 396 7.01 3.54 9.34
N ILE A 397 6.48 3.54 10.56
CA ILE A 397 5.10 3.16 10.87
C ILE A 397 4.26 4.40 11.16
N THR A 398 3.19 4.59 10.38
CA THR A 398 2.21 5.68 10.48
C THR A 398 0.84 5.13 10.84
N GLY A 399 -0.09 5.99 11.27
CA GLY A 399 -1.47 5.57 11.51
C GLY A 399 -2.12 4.91 10.29
N ASN A 400 -1.73 5.34 9.08
CA ASN A 400 -2.24 4.80 7.81
C ASN A 400 -1.75 3.38 7.48
N ASN A 401 -0.54 3.00 7.91
CA ASN A 401 0.04 1.70 7.56
C ASN A 401 0.08 0.71 8.73
N ARG A 402 -0.15 1.16 9.97
CA ARG A 402 -0.06 0.34 11.19
C ARG A 402 -0.92 -0.91 11.15
N THR A 403 -2.18 -0.80 10.75
CA THR A 403 -3.12 -1.94 10.67
C THR A 403 -2.63 -3.01 9.70
N GLN A 404 -2.17 -2.60 8.51
CA GLN A 404 -1.63 -3.51 7.51
C GLN A 404 -0.32 -4.15 7.98
N ALA A 405 0.55 -3.35 8.60
CA ALA A 405 1.80 -3.79 9.19
C ALA A 405 1.56 -4.90 10.23
N ALA A 406 0.66 -4.67 11.19
CA ALA A 406 0.29 -5.65 12.21
C ALA A 406 -0.29 -6.93 11.59
N GLN A 407 -1.16 -6.82 10.58
CA GLN A 407 -1.70 -7.99 9.87
C GLN A 407 -0.61 -8.84 9.21
N ASP A 408 0.40 -8.22 8.61
CA ASP A 408 1.52 -8.93 7.99
C ASP A 408 2.39 -9.64 9.03
N ALA A 409 2.56 -9.05 10.23
CA ALA A 409 3.18 -9.73 11.36
C ALA A 409 2.38 -10.97 11.81
N LEU A 410 1.03 -10.89 11.85
CA LEU A 410 0.18 -12.04 12.17
C LEU A 410 0.33 -13.18 11.16
N ARG A 411 0.38 -12.86 9.87
CA ARG A 411 0.61 -13.86 8.80
C ARG A 411 1.97 -14.54 8.93
N ALA A 412 3.01 -13.79 9.27
CA ALA A 412 4.33 -14.32 9.56
C ALA A 412 4.32 -15.27 10.77
N ILE A 413 3.60 -14.92 11.85
CA ILE A 413 3.44 -15.79 13.03
C ILE A 413 2.69 -17.09 12.67
N ALA A 414 1.68 -17.01 11.79
CA ALA A 414 0.93 -18.18 11.32
C ALA A 414 1.69 -19.08 10.33
N GLY A 415 2.96 -18.77 10.01
CA GLY A 415 3.84 -19.59 9.19
C GLY A 415 3.90 -19.21 7.70
N GLN A 416 3.37 -18.04 7.31
CA GLN A 416 3.61 -17.51 5.96
C GLN A 416 5.02 -16.91 5.85
N ASN A 417 5.51 -16.75 4.61
CA ASN A 417 6.82 -16.14 4.36
C ASN A 417 6.90 -14.73 4.97
N ARG A 418 7.96 -14.47 5.72
CA ARG A 418 8.17 -13.18 6.38
C ARG A 418 8.51 -12.10 5.37
N THR A 419 7.65 -11.09 5.28
CA THR A 419 7.95 -9.86 4.54
C THR A 419 8.92 -8.99 5.36
N LYS A 420 9.62 -8.06 4.69
CA LYS A 420 10.49 -7.10 5.39
C LYS A 420 9.72 -6.29 6.46
N GLN A 421 8.46 -5.97 6.18
CA GLN A 421 7.57 -5.28 7.11
C GLN A 421 7.22 -6.14 8.32
N ALA A 422 6.87 -7.41 8.12
CA ALA A 422 6.60 -8.33 9.23
C ALA A 422 7.84 -8.53 10.12
N THR A 423 9.02 -8.72 9.52
CA THR A 423 10.28 -8.85 10.27
C THR A 423 10.57 -7.58 11.08
N ALA A 424 10.41 -6.40 10.49
CA ALA A 424 10.64 -5.13 11.18
C ALA A 424 9.77 -4.95 12.43
N ILE A 425 8.54 -5.43 12.41
CA ILE A 425 7.60 -5.32 13.53
C ILE A 425 7.92 -6.36 14.60
N LEU A 426 8.12 -7.62 14.20
CA LEU A 426 8.42 -8.70 15.14
C LEU A 426 9.76 -8.46 15.86
N ASP A 427 10.75 -7.90 15.16
CA ASP A 427 12.03 -7.49 15.73
C ASP A 427 11.88 -6.31 16.70
N ALA A 428 11.14 -5.26 16.30
CA ALA A 428 10.88 -4.09 17.15
C ALA A 428 10.14 -4.43 18.45
N LEU A 429 9.25 -5.43 18.40
CA LEU A 429 8.53 -5.97 19.55
C LEU A 429 9.34 -7.02 20.33
N GLU A 430 10.60 -7.26 19.99
CA GLU A 430 11.51 -8.23 20.62
C GLU A 430 10.98 -9.68 20.60
N LEU A 431 10.20 -10.04 19.57
CA LEU A 431 9.57 -11.36 19.43
C LEU A 431 10.42 -12.35 18.62
N LEU A 432 11.60 -11.96 18.14
CA LEU A 432 12.48 -12.79 17.31
C LEU A 432 13.79 -13.16 18.02
N ASP A 433 14.23 -14.41 17.82
CA ASP A 433 15.60 -14.86 18.04
C ASP A 433 16.17 -15.38 16.71
N GLY A 434 16.83 -14.49 15.97
CA GLY A 434 17.21 -14.73 14.58
C GLY A 434 15.97 -14.99 13.73
N GLU A 435 15.83 -16.23 13.23
CA GLU A 435 14.67 -16.64 12.42
C GLU A 435 13.53 -17.29 13.24
N ARG A 436 13.68 -17.48 14.55
CA ARG A 436 12.64 -18.12 15.38
C ARG A 436 11.81 -17.09 16.12
N ILE A 437 10.53 -17.40 16.34
CA ILE A 437 9.64 -16.56 17.17
C ILE A 437 9.83 -17.00 18.61
N GLU A 438 10.30 -16.10 19.47
CA GLU A 438 10.55 -16.37 20.88
C GLU A 438 9.89 -15.27 21.74
N PRO A 439 8.59 -15.42 22.07
CA PRO A 439 7.85 -14.40 22.81
C PRO A 439 8.43 -14.14 24.21
N HIS A 440 9.06 -15.13 24.84
CA HIS A 440 9.60 -15.02 26.19
C HIS A 440 10.78 -14.05 26.33
N ARG A 441 11.38 -13.58 25.23
CA ARG A 441 12.41 -12.54 25.27
C ARG A 441 11.80 -11.15 25.40
N SER A 442 10.69 -10.92 24.71
CA SER A 442 10.02 -9.63 24.64
C SER A 442 9.58 -9.13 26.01
N LYS A 443 10.03 -7.94 26.37
CA LYS A 443 9.57 -7.25 27.58
C LYS A 443 8.05 -7.02 27.57
N TYR A 444 7.47 -6.76 26.40
CA TYR A 444 6.03 -6.53 26.25
C TYR A 444 5.22 -7.82 26.43
N ALA A 445 5.71 -8.94 25.90
CA ALA A 445 5.08 -10.24 26.11
C ALA A 445 5.15 -10.68 27.58
N LYS A 446 6.29 -10.45 28.26
CA LYS A 446 6.44 -10.70 29.69
C LYS A 446 5.43 -9.92 30.52
N PHE A 447 5.25 -8.64 30.22
CA PHE A 447 4.24 -7.82 30.90
C PHE A 447 2.84 -8.44 30.83
N ILE A 448 2.41 -8.89 29.64
CA ILE A 448 1.12 -9.55 29.47
C ILE A 448 1.07 -10.90 30.22
N LEU A 449 2.15 -11.68 30.15
CA LEU A 449 2.26 -12.97 30.86
C LEU A 449 2.19 -12.81 32.37
N ASP A 450 2.82 -11.78 32.94
CA ASP A 450 2.78 -11.50 34.38
C ASP A 450 1.35 -11.21 34.83
N VAL A 451 0.58 -10.44 34.04
CA VAL A 451 -0.85 -10.18 34.29
C VAL A 451 -1.69 -11.47 34.20
N VAL A 452 -1.41 -12.34 33.21
CA VAL A 452 -2.11 -13.62 33.03
C VAL A 452 -1.77 -14.63 34.14
N ASN A 453 -0.51 -14.69 34.56
CA ASN A 453 -0.02 -15.61 35.59
C ASN A 453 -0.41 -15.17 37.00
N ALA A 454 -0.66 -13.88 37.23
CA ALA A 454 -1.21 -13.38 38.48
C ALA A 454 -2.66 -13.86 38.74
N LYS A 455 -3.36 -14.35 37.71
CA LYS A 455 -4.70 -14.93 37.85
C LYS A 455 -4.64 -16.40 38.27
N GLY A 456 -5.60 -16.81 39.11
CA GLY A 456 -5.75 -18.21 39.52
C GLY A 456 -6.20 -19.11 38.37
N HIS A 457 -5.99 -20.42 38.49
CA HIS A 457 -6.41 -21.39 37.47
C HIS A 457 -7.91 -21.27 37.14
N GLY A 458 -8.22 -21.22 35.84
CA GLY A 458 -9.59 -21.07 35.34
C GLY A 458 -10.13 -19.62 35.35
N GLN A 459 -9.35 -18.64 35.82
CA GLN A 459 -9.68 -17.23 35.68
C GLN A 459 -9.21 -16.69 34.32
N VAL A 460 -9.88 -15.67 33.84
CA VAL A 460 -9.60 -15.02 32.56
C VAL A 460 -9.16 -13.57 32.79
N VAL A 461 -8.27 -13.07 31.94
CA VAL A 461 -7.88 -11.65 31.95
C VAL A 461 -8.75 -10.92 30.94
N ASN A 462 -9.62 -10.03 31.40
CA ASN A 462 -10.46 -9.26 30.49
C ASN A 462 -9.64 -8.18 29.77
N ARG A 463 -10.12 -7.74 28.60
CA ARG A 463 -9.45 -6.69 27.82
C ARG A 463 -9.16 -5.43 28.63
N ASN A 464 -10.12 -4.96 29.43
CA ASN A 464 -9.99 -3.73 30.23
C ASN A 464 -8.94 -3.83 31.36
N GLU A 465 -8.41 -5.02 31.63
CA GLU A 465 -7.32 -5.23 32.58
C GLU A 465 -5.94 -5.07 31.93
N LEU A 466 -5.87 -5.08 30.59
CA LEU A 466 -4.65 -4.87 29.81
C LEU A 466 -4.67 -3.53 29.07
N ILE A 467 -5.79 -3.23 28.44
CA ILE A 467 -5.99 -2.04 27.63
C ILE A 467 -6.66 -0.98 28.48
N HIS A 468 -6.00 0.16 28.62
CA HIS A 468 -6.47 1.31 29.36
C HIS A 468 -6.75 2.48 28.41
N ASP A 469 -7.83 3.20 28.68
CA ASP A 469 -8.13 4.46 28.01
C ASP A 469 -7.25 5.57 28.59
N ASP A 470 -6.49 6.23 27.73
CA ASP A 470 -5.80 7.47 28.01
C ASP A 470 -6.33 8.55 27.07
N ASN A 471 -7.24 9.38 27.60
CA ASN A 471 -7.83 10.51 26.89
C ASN A 471 -8.54 10.12 25.57
N GLY A 472 -9.28 9.01 25.57
CA GLY A 472 -10.02 8.52 24.39
C GLY A 472 -9.15 7.79 23.36
N LEU A 473 -7.93 7.40 23.71
CA LEU A 473 -7.09 6.47 22.97
C LEU A 473 -6.76 5.28 23.87
N GLU A 474 -6.71 4.09 23.27
CA GLU A 474 -6.54 2.84 24.00
C GLU A 474 -5.11 2.31 23.85
N TYR A 475 -4.43 2.11 24.98
CA TYR A 475 -3.05 1.62 25.02
C TYR A 475 -2.88 0.48 26.03
N LEU A 476 -1.91 -0.40 25.76
CA LEU A 476 -1.30 -1.24 26.78
C LEU A 476 -0.25 -0.41 27.51
N ASP A 477 -0.31 -0.44 28.85
CA ASP A 477 0.67 0.20 29.73
C ASP A 477 0.97 1.68 29.35
N PRO A 478 -0.02 2.59 29.52
CA PRO A 478 0.03 3.95 28.98
C PRO A 478 1.20 4.83 29.46
N HIS A 479 1.88 4.44 30.55
CA HIS A 479 2.92 5.23 31.22
C HIS A 479 4.35 4.71 30.97
N ALA A 480 4.52 3.57 30.32
CA ALA A 480 5.84 3.05 29.97
C ALA A 480 5.93 2.64 28.50
N SER A 481 5.34 1.50 28.13
CA SER A 481 5.43 1.02 26.75
C SER A 481 4.44 1.69 25.79
N ARG A 482 3.28 2.16 26.28
CA ARG A 482 2.24 2.91 25.56
C ARG A 482 1.95 2.32 24.16
N LEU A 483 1.75 1.00 24.10
CA LEU A 483 1.56 0.28 22.85
C LEU A 483 0.11 0.36 22.37
N GLU A 484 -0.09 0.66 21.09
CA GLU A 484 -1.42 0.63 20.47
C GLU A 484 -1.96 -0.78 20.37
N THR A 485 -3.30 -0.89 20.34
CA THR A 485 -4.01 -2.17 20.38
C THR A 485 -3.59 -3.15 19.29
N GLU A 486 -3.19 -2.66 18.12
CA GLU A 486 -2.72 -3.46 16.99
C GLU A 486 -1.40 -4.18 17.33
N TRP A 487 -0.49 -3.53 18.05
CA TRP A 487 0.75 -4.16 18.52
C TRP A 487 0.49 -5.18 19.62
N VAL A 488 -0.47 -4.89 20.50
CA VAL A 488 -0.91 -5.83 21.53
C VAL A 488 -1.40 -7.12 20.87
N VAL A 489 -2.22 -7.02 19.82
CA VAL A 489 -2.70 -8.20 19.07
C VAL A 489 -1.56 -9.01 18.47
N VAL A 490 -0.50 -8.37 17.95
CA VAL A 490 0.68 -9.07 17.44
C VAL A 490 1.40 -9.84 18.55
N ILE A 491 1.58 -9.22 19.72
CA ILE A 491 2.20 -9.88 20.89
C ILE A 491 1.32 -11.05 21.36
N LEU A 492 -0.01 -10.85 21.45
CA LEU A 492 -0.96 -11.89 21.81
C LEU A 492 -0.91 -13.06 20.83
N ALA A 493 -0.83 -12.81 19.52
CA ALA A 493 -0.70 -13.86 18.53
C ALA A 493 0.61 -14.65 18.68
N ALA A 494 1.70 -13.99 19.04
CA ALA A 494 2.97 -14.65 19.33
C ALA A 494 2.87 -15.54 20.58
N LEU A 495 2.17 -15.09 21.62
CA LEU A 495 1.88 -15.89 22.83
C LEU A 495 0.90 -17.05 22.55
N VAL A 496 -0.05 -16.88 21.64
CA VAL A 496 -0.90 -17.98 21.15
C VAL A 496 -0.06 -19.00 20.37
N TYR A 497 0.93 -18.54 19.61
CA TYR A 497 1.84 -19.40 18.85
C TYR A 497 2.71 -20.29 19.75
N SER A 498 3.28 -19.73 20.83
CA SER A 498 4.01 -20.49 21.84
C SER A 498 3.10 -21.35 22.73
N GLY A 499 1.78 -21.12 22.69
CA GLY A 499 0.80 -21.84 23.49
C GLY A 499 0.73 -21.35 24.94
N ASP A 500 1.14 -20.11 25.20
CA ASP A 500 1.13 -19.52 26.54
C ASP A 500 -0.20 -18.88 26.92
N ILE A 501 -1.05 -18.58 25.93
CA ILE A 501 -2.41 -18.06 26.13
C ILE A 501 -3.39 -18.63 25.10
N VAL A 502 -4.68 -18.51 25.41
CA VAL A 502 -5.77 -18.67 24.44
C VAL A 502 -6.49 -17.32 24.30
N LEU A 503 -6.54 -16.79 23.07
CA LEU A 503 -7.18 -15.52 22.77
C LEU A 503 -8.67 -15.75 22.46
N SER A 504 -9.57 -15.06 23.15
CA SER A 504 -11.01 -15.14 22.90
C SER A 504 -11.56 -13.83 22.36
N ILE A 505 -12.28 -13.89 21.24
CA ILE A 505 -13.07 -12.79 20.67
C ILE A 505 -14.56 -13.18 20.67
N PRO A 506 -15.51 -12.26 20.42
CA PRO A 506 -16.91 -12.62 20.32
C PRO A 506 -17.16 -13.73 19.28
N GLY A 507 -17.59 -14.91 19.75
CA GLY A 507 -17.93 -16.06 18.90
C GLY A 507 -16.77 -16.93 18.42
N LYS A 508 -15.49 -16.59 18.69
CA LYS A 508 -14.33 -17.39 18.29
C LYS A 508 -13.26 -17.45 19.37
N LYS A 509 -12.53 -18.57 19.43
CA LYS A 509 -11.35 -18.76 20.27
C LYS A 509 -10.15 -19.16 19.41
N PHE A 510 -8.98 -18.67 19.77
CA PHE A 510 -7.73 -18.96 19.07
C PHE A 510 -6.71 -19.54 20.03
N ASP A 511 -6.32 -20.78 19.75
CA ASP A 511 -5.17 -21.46 20.33
C ASP A 511 -4.08 -21.68 19.26
N ALA A 512 -2.97 -22.34 19.63
CA ALA A 512 -1.87 -22.62 18.72
C ALA A 512 -2.27 -23.42 17.46
N THR A 513 -3.41 -24.13 17.48
CA THR A 513 -3.92 -24.87 16.33
C THR A 513 -4.72 -23.98 15.37
N ALA A 514 -5.30 -22.90 15.88
CA ALA A 514 -6.13 -21.96 15.12
C ALA A 514 -5.37 -20.71 14.61
N LEU A 515 -4.03 -20.72 14.59
CA LEU A 515 -3.21 -19.59 14.17
C LEU A 515 -3.50 -19.09 12.76
N GLN A 516 -3.77 -19.99 11.81
CA GLN A 516 -4.13 -19.60 10.44
C GLN A 516 -5.46 -18.83 10.43
N LEU A 517 -6.43 -19.21 11.26
CA LEU A 517 -7.70 -18.52 11.40
C LEU A 517 -7.52 -17.16 12.11
N LEU A 518 -6.64 -17.09 13.11
CA LEU A 518 -6.28 -15.83 13.78
C LEU A 518 -5.70 -14.84 12.75
N ALA A 519 -4.72 -15.27 11.95
CA ALA A 519 -4.09 -14.41 10.94
C ALA A 519 -5.01 -14.05 9.75
N ALA A 520 -6.09 -14.81 9.53
CA ALA A 520 -7.12 -14.50 8.54
C ALA A 520 -8.23 -13.58 9.08
N THR A 521 -8.30 -13.38 10.40
CA THR A 521 -9.28 -12.50 11.03
C THR A 521 -8.82 -11.04 10.89
N GLY A 522 -9.76 -10.13 10.60
CA GLY A 522 -9.46 -8.71 10.41
C GLY A 522 -9.05 -8.03 11.72
N MET A 523 -8.12 -7.07 11.64
CA MET A 523 -7.59 -6.37 12.81
C MET A 523 -8.70 -5.67 13.64
N ASP A 524 -9.72 -5.10 13.00
CA ASP A 524 -10.85 -4.44 13.68
C ASP A 524 -11.64 -5.38 14.62
N GLU A 525 -11.68 -6.67 14.31
CA GLU A 525 -12.28 -7.69 15.19
C GLU A 525 -11.30 -8.09 16.30
N LEU A 526 -10.01 -8.21 15.98
CA LEU A 526 -8.98 -8.68 16.91
C LEU A 526 -8.68 -7.68 18.03
N ILE A 527 -8.63 -6.37 17.73
CA ILE A 527 -8.41 -5.32 18.75
C ILE A 527 -9.54 -5.25 19.79
N ARG A 528 -10.72 -5.80 19.46
CA ARG A 528 -11.92 -5.90 20.31
C ARG A 528 -12.02 -7.25 21.02
N PHE A 529 -10.89 -7.92 21.27
CA PHE A 529 -10.88 -9.18 21.99
C PHE A 529 -11.59 -9.08 23.35
N LYS A 530 -12.18 -10.18 23.82
CA LYS A 530 -12.96 -10.18 25.06
C LYS A 530 -12.06 -10.40 26.26
N HIS A 531 -11.28 -11.48 26.22
CA HIS A 531 -10.44 -11.92 27.32
C HIS A 531 -9.36 -12.89 26.85
N LEU A 532 -8.34 -13.07 27.69
CA LEU A 532 -7.31 -14.08 27.56
C LEU A 532 -7.56 -15.20 28.58
N GLU A 533 -7.36 -16.44 28.17
CA GLU A 533 -7.45 -17.61 29.04
C GLU A 533 -6.07 -18.24 29.21
N GLN A 534 -5.81 -18.81 30.38
CA GLN A 534 -4.66 -19.69 30.56
C GLN A 534 -4.83 -20.92 29.67
N PRO A 535 -3.76 -21.37 28.99
CA PRO A 535 -3.77 -22.55 28.15
C PRO A 535 -3.95 -23.80 29.00
N LYS A 536 -4.38 -24.90 28.38
CA LYS A 536 -4.53 -26.17 29.09
C LYS A 536 -3.20 -26.63 29.68
N GLU A 537 -3.27 -27.30 30.83
CA GLU A 537 -2.09 -27.96 31.39
C GLU A 537 -1.55 -29.02 30.43
N TRP A 538 -0.23 -29.19 30.45
CA TRP A 538 0.43 -30.22 29.67
C TRP A 538 -0.07 -31.60 30.07
N ASN A 539 -0.61 -32.36 29.11
CA ASN A 539 -0.90 -33.78 29.31
C ASN A 539 0.40 -34.61 29.23
N LEU A 540 1.30 -34.38 30.18
CA LEU A 540 2.59 -35.08 30.29
C LEU A 540 2.45 -36.61 30.25
N PRO A 541 1.46 -37.23 30.92
CA PRO A 541 1.28 -38.68 30.82
C PRO A 541 1.02 -39.16 29.39
N ALA A 542 0.18 -38.45 28.64
CA ALA A 542 -0.15 -38.82 27.26
C ALA A 542 1.00 -38.52 26.29
N LEU A 543 1.74 -37.42 26.50
CA LEU A 543 2.94 -37.14 25.72
C LEU A 543 4.00 -38.22 25.95
N LYS A 544 4.31 -38.60 27.20
CA LYS A 544 5.27 -39.69 27.47
C LYS A 544 4.85 -40.98 26.78
N ALA A 545 3.57 -41.36 26.86
CA ALA A 545 3.04 -42.53 26.17
C ALA A 545 3.19 -42.44 24.65
N LEU A 546 3.04 -41.25 24.06
CA LEU A 546 3.21 -41.02 22.62
C LEU A 546 4.66 -41.13 22.18
N PHE A 547 5.58 -40.51 22.92
CA PHE A 547 7.02 -40.61 22.66
C PHE A 547 7.48 -42.07 22.77
N ASP A 548 7.04 -42.79 23.81
CA ASP A 548 7.34 -44.21 24.00
C ASP A 548 6.78 -45.08 22.84
N LEU A 549 5.54 -44.82 22.38
CA LEU A 549 4.93 -45.51 21.24
C LEU A 549 5.73 -45.31 19.94
N LEU A 550 6.32 -44.13 19.76
CA LEU A 550 7.17 -43.79 18.61
C LEU A 550 8.62 -44.28 18.75
N GLY A 551 8.98 -44.92 19.86
CA GLY A 551 10.35 -45.34 20.14
C GLY A 551 11.31 -44.19 20.45
N ILE A 552 10.79 -43.01 20.80
CA ILE A 552 11.55 -41.83 21.16
C ILE A 552 11.69 -41.77 22.70
N PRO A 553 12.84 -41.39 23.28
CA PRO A 553 12.99 -41.33 24.74
C PRO A 553 11.94 -40.43 25.40
N SER A 554 11.16 -40.95 26.35
CA SER A 554 10.11 -40.19 27.07
C SER A 554 10.62 -38.94 27.81
N GLY A 555 11.93 -38.82 28.07
CA GLY A 555 12.55 -37.59 28.55
C GLY A 555 12.37 -36.40 27.59
N MET A 556 12.18 -36.66 26.29
CA MET A 556 11.89 -35.64 25.27
C MET A 556 10.54 -34.94 25.53
N ALA A 557 9.58 -35.59 26.17
CA ALA A 557 8.31 -34.96 26.56
C ALA A 557 8.54 -33.79 27.53
N GLN A 558 9.56 -33.87 28.41
CA GLN A 558 9.92 -32.77 29.29
C GLN A 558 10.55 -31.61 28.52
N LEU A 559 11.34 -31.90 27.48
CA LEU A 559 11.94 -30.87 26.63
C LEU A 559 10.90 -30.13 25.78
N VAL A 560 9.79 -30.77 25.40
CA VAL A 560 8.65 -30.10 24.75
C VAL A 560 8.07 -29.03 25.68
N THR A 561 7.93 -29.32 26.98
CA THR A 561 7.42 -28.34 27.95
C THR A 561 8.35 -27.15 28.18
N GLN A 562 9.62 -27.27 27.76
CA GLN A 562 10.61 -26.20 27.78
C GLN A 562 10.67 -25.41 26.46
N GLY A 563 9.71 -25.63 25.54
CA GLY A 563 9.62 -24.89 24.28
C GLY A 563 10.63 -25.33 23.21
N LYS A 564 11.29 -26.49 23.36
CA LYS A 564 12.27 -26.95 22.36
C LYS A 564 11.60 -27.57 21.14
N ASP A 565 12.08 -27.20 19.95
CA ASP A 565 11.58 -27.72 18.67
C ASP A 565 12.05 -29.16 18.35
N GLU A 566 13.24 -29.56 18.82
CA GLU A 566 13.87 -30.85 18.51
C GLU A 566 12.95 -32.07 18.79
N PRO A 567 12.29 -32.18 19.95
CA PRO A 567 11.34 -33.26 20.21
C PRO A 567 10.18 -33.32 19.21
N VAL A 568 9.72 -32.17 18.73
CA VAL A 568 8.61 -32.06 17.79
C VAL A 568 9.04 -32.50 16.39
N GLN A 569 10.25 -32.12 15.98
CA GLN A 569 10.83 -32.57 14.71
C GLN A 569 11.02 -34.09 14.69
N ASN A 570 11.56 -34.65 15.77
CA ASN A 570 11.71 -36.11 15.93
C ASN A 570 10.35 -36.81 15.89
N LEU A 571 9.34 -36.26 16.57
CA LEU A 571 7.97 -36.76 16.53
C LEU A 571 7.42 -36.79 15.10
N GLN A 572 7.50 -35.67 14.38
CA GLN A 572 7.00 -35.57 13.00
C GLN A 572 7.73 -36.52 12.04
N GLN A 573 9.04 -36.70 12.22
CA GLN A 573 9.83 -37.64 11.43
C GLN A 573 9.40 -39.09 11.65
N GLU A 574 9.24 -39.52 12.91
CA GLU A 574 8.81 -40.88 13.24
C GLU A 574 7.35 -41.13 12.84
N VAL A 575 6.46 -40.16 13.04
CA VAL A 575 5.08 -40.22 12.55
C VAL A 575 5.06 -40.43 11.03
N GLY A 576 5.85 -39.66 10.27
CA GLY A 576 5.96 -39.82 8.82
C GLY A 576 6.46 -41.21 8.39
N LYS A 577 7.44 -41.76 9.12
CA LYS A 577 7.94 -43.13 8.89
C LYS A 577 6.86 -44.18 9.15
N ILE A 578 6.15 -44.09 10.27
CA ILE A 578 5.10 -45.06 10.64
C ILE A 578 3.94 -45.00 9.65
N VAL A 579 3.45 -43.80 9.29
CA VAL A 579 2.36 -43.67 8.29
C VAL A 579 2.77 -44.31 6.96
N LYS A 580 4.00 -44.07 6.49
CA LYS A 580 4.52 -44.69 5.26
C LYS A 580 4.58 -46.22 5.38
N ARG A 581 5.07 -46.74 6.51
CA ARG A 581 5.13 -48.19 6.78
C ARG A 581 3.73 -48.82 6.76
N ILE A 582 2.75 -48.20 7.42
CA ILE A 582 1.36 -48.69 7.44
C ILE A 582 0.80 -48.76 6.01
N VAL A 583 0.97 -47.72 5.20
CA VAL A 583 0.48 -47.70 3.81
C VAL A 583 1.13 -48.80 2.96
N MET A 584 2.45 -48.99 3.05
CA MET A 584 3.15 -50.05 2.32
C MET A 584 2.68 -51.45 2.75
N THR A 585 2.51 -51.68 4.05
CA THR A 585 2.05 -52.96 4.58
C THR A 585 0.59 -53.23 4.22
N GLN A 586 -0.29 -52.23 4.24
CA GLN A 586 -1.67 -52.38 3.74
C GLN A 586 -1.72 -52.74 2.26
N GLN A 587 -0.82 -52.20 1.44
CA GLN A 587 -0.72 -52.60 0.03
C GLN A 587 -0.26 -54.06 -0.10
N THR A 588 0.79 -54.46 0.61
CA THR A 588 1.28 -55.85 0.60
C THR A 588 0.21 -56.83 1.09
N LEU A 589 -0.58 -56.47 2.10
CA LEU A 589 -1.69 -57.29 2.58
C LEU A 589 -2.79 -57.50 1.52
N ARG A 590 -3.04 -56.51 0.66
CA ARG A 590 -4.00 -56.65 -0.45
C ARG A 590 -3.47 -57.54 -1.58
N GLU A 591 -2.17 -57.47 -1.86
CA GLU A 591 -1.51 -58.28 -2.88
C GLU A 591 -1.33 -59.74 -2.43
N GLY A 592 -1.37 -59.99 -1.13
CA GLY A 592 -1.18 -61.31 -0.51
C GLY A 592 0.30 -61.63 -0.32
N ILE A 593 0.62 -62.34 0.77
CA ILE A 593 1.99 -62.72 1.11
C ILE A 593 2.14 -64.23 0.93
N SER A 594 2.75 -64.65 -0.17
CA SER A 594 2.97 -66.07 -0.46
C SER A 594 4.45 -66.42 -0.61
N PHE A 595 4.81 -67.63 -0.19
CA PHE A 595 6.14 -68.21 -0.36
C PHE A 595 6.02 -69.63 -0.89
N TRP A 596 6.59 -69.92 -2.07
CA TRP A 596 6.40 -71.21 -2.78
C TRP A 596 4.93 -71.65 -2.90
N GLY A 597 4.01 -70.69 -3.15
CA GLY A 597 2.58 -70.96 -3.29
C GLY A 597 1.83 -71.23 -1.98
N LEU A 598 2.53 -71.24 -0.83
CA LEU A 598 1.89 -71.23 0.49
C LEU A 598 1.55 -69.79 0.85
N ASP A 599 0.27 -69.51 1.09
CA ASP A 599 -0.18 -68.26 1.69
C ASP A 599 0.21 -68.24 3.18
N LEU A 600 1.13 -67.34 3.54
CA LEU A 600 1.63 -67.20 4.90
C LEU A 600 0.65 -66.45 5.82
N MET A 601 -0.42 -65.88 5.26
CA MET A 601 -1.48 -65.22 6.00
C MET A 601 -2.69 -66.12 6.24
N ALA A 602 -2.71 -67.34 5.68
CA ALA A 602 -3.81 -68.29 5.84
C ALA A 602 -4.01 -68.67 7.32
N GLY A 603 -5.15 -68.27 7.89
CA GLY A 603 -5.50 -68.52 9.30
C GLY A 603 -5.28 -67.34 10.24
N THR A 604 -4.76 -66.22 9.75
CA THR A 604 -4.74 -64.94 10.49
C THR A 604 -6.00 -64.13 10.18
N ASP A 605 -6.55 -63.42 11.16
CA ASP A 605 -7.70 -62.54 10.94
C ASP A 605 -7.28 -61.24 10.23
N LEU A 606 -7.11 -61.36 8.92
CA LEU A 606 -6.77 -60.28 7.98
C LEU A 606 -7.71 -59.07 8.12
N SER A 607 -8.98 -59.30 8.46
CA SER A 607 -9.98 -58.24 8.58
C SER A 607 -9.75 -57.37 9.82
N SER A 608 -9.47 -58.01 10.97
CA SER A 608 -9.16 -57.30 12.22
C SER A 608 -7.84 -56.53 12.14
N GLN A 609 -6.81 -57.12 11.51
CA GLN A 609 -5.50 -56.48 11.37
C GLN A 609 -5.55 -55.28 10.41
N SER A 610 -6.28 -55.39 9.30
CA SER A 610 -6.48 -54.28 8.36
C SER A 610 -7.21 -53.10 9.00
N ASN A 611 -8.28 -53.38 9.77
CA ASN A 611 -9.03 -52.34 10.49
C ASN A 611 -8.18 -51.65 11.56
N GLY A 612 -7.45 -52.41 12.38
CA GLY A 612 -6.56 -51.86 13.40
C GLY A 612 -5.42 -51.01 12.81
N LEU A 613 -4.86 -51.42 11.66
CA LEU A 613 -3.87 -50.60 10.94
C LEU A 613 -4.49 -49.32 10.37
N ASN A 614 -5.74 -49.35 9.93
CA ASN A 614 -6.42 -48.16 9.41
C ASN A 614 -6.76 -47.15 10.52
N GLU A 615 -7.18 -47.62 11.69
CA GLU A 615 -7.38 -46.77 12.88
C GLU A 615 -6.06 -46.15 13.35
N ALA A 616 -4.99 -46.95 13.42
CA ALA A 616 -3.65 -46.46 13.74
C ALA A 616 -3.16 -45.43 12.71
N LYS A 617 -3.42 -45.65 11.42
CA LYS A 617 -3.10 -44.69 10.35
C LYS A 617 -3.79 -43.34 10.60
N ASN A 618 -5.10 -43.34 10.83
CA ASN A 618 -5.87 -42.11 11.09
C ASN A 618 -5.35 -41.38 12.34
N PHE A 619 -4.98 -42.13 13.38
CA PHE A 619 -4.36 -41.57 14.58
C PHE A 619 -3.02 -40.91 14.25
N PHE A 620 -2.07 -41.60 13.63
CA PHE A 620 -0.76 -41.03 13.29
C PHE A 620 -0.86 -39.87 12.29
N GLU A 621 -1.77 -39.91 11.32
CA GLU A 621 -2.04 -38.78 10.41
C GLU A 621 -2.55 -37.55 11.17
N SER A 622 -3.40 -37.75 12.18
CA SER A 622 -3.88 -36.63 13.02
C SER A 622 -2.75 -35.95 13.80
N LEU A 623 -1.63 -36.65 14.05
CA LEU A 623 -0.48 -36.10 14.75
C LEU A 623 0.33 -35.12 13.90
N GLN A 624 0.16 -35.14 12.57
CA GLN A 624 0.86 -34.23 11.66
C GLN A 624 0.47 -32.76 11.87
N ALA A 625 -0.68 -32.50 12.50
CA ALA A 625 -1.10 -31.15 12.87
C ALA A 625 -0.19 -30.51 13.94
N TYR A 626 0.47 -31.31 14.79
CA TYR A 626 1.27 -30.84 15.92
C TYR A 626 2.72 -30.51 15.53
N THR A 627 2.90 -29.39 14.83
CA THR A 627 4.19 -28.98 14.25
C THR A 627 5.04 -28.08 15.14
N SER A 628 4.57 -27.70 16.34
CA SER A 628 5.31 -26.87 17.29
C SER A 628 5.02 -27.29 18.74
N PRO A 629 5.87 -26.91 19.72
CA PRO A 629 5.61 -27.18 21.13
C PRO A 629 4.25 -26.63 21.60
N GLY A 630 3.90 -25.40 21.20
CA GLY A 630 2.61 -24.78 21.54
C GLY A 630 1.41 -25.57 21.00
N LYS A 631 1.50 -26.18 19.82
CA LYS A 631 0.46 -27.07 19.29
C LYS A 631 0.37 -28.36 20.11
N LEU A 632 1.50 -28.97 20.46
CA LEU A 632 1.54 -30.18 21.30
C LEU A 632 0.95 -29.97 22.70
N LYS A 633 0.96 -28.74 23.22
CA LYS A 633 0.28 -28.41 24.47
C LYS A 633 -1.24 -28.67 24.41
N ASN A 634 -1.82 -28.54 23.23
CA ASN A 634 -3.23 -28.83 22.96
C ASN A 634 -3.47 -30.29 22.53
N PHE A 635 -2.57 -31.21 22.89
CA PHE A 635 -2.72 -32.63 22.59
C PHE A 635 -4.02 -33.20 23.18
N ARG A 636 -4.94 -33.59 22.29
CA ARG A 636 -6.30 -33.98 22.65
C ARG A 636 -6.45 -35.40 23.19
N TYR A 637 -5.47 -36.27 22.94
CA TYR A 637 -5.55 -37.68 23.28
C TYR A 637 -5.08 -37.95 24.70
N SER A 638 -5.69 -38.93 25.34
CA SER A 638 -5.30 -39.48 26.64
C SER A 638 -4.19 -40.53 26.49
N ALA A 639 -3.49 -40.81 27.57
CA ALA A 639 -2.47 -41.86 27.59
C ALA A 639 -3.04 -43.26 27.26
N GLN A 640 -4.32 -43.48 27.53
CA GLN A 640 -4.99 -44.75 27.23
C GLN A 640 -5.27 -44.89 25.73
N GLU A 641 -5.85 -43.87 25.11
CA GLU A 641 -6.10 -43.83 23.65
C GLU A 641 -4.79 -44.00 22.86
N VAL A 642 -3.69 -43.39 23.33
CA VAL A 642 -2.37 -43.58 22.69
C VAL A 642 -1.91 -45.04 22.81
N LYS A 643 -2.09 -45.67 23.99
CA LYS A 643 -1.66 -47.06 24.23
C LYS A 643 -2.50 -48.09 23.46
N GLU A 644 -3.73 -47.78 23.10
CA GLU A 644 -4.57 -48.68 22.28
C GLU A 644 -3.93 -48.99 20.92
N HIS A 645 -3.12 -48.06 20.39
CA HIS A 645 -2.40 -48.24 19.14
C HIS A 645 -1.09 -49.06 19.25
N ASP A 646 -0.63 -49.41 20.47
CA ASP A 646 0.57 -50.25 20.67
C ASP A 646 0.42 -51.64 20.03
N LYS A 647 -0.80 -52.21 20.09
CA LYS A 647 -1.10 -53.50 19.44
C LYS A 647 -0.94 -53.40 17.92
N ALA A 648 -1.42 -52.30 17.32
CA ALA A 648 -1.30 -52.06 15.89
C ALA A 648 0.15 -51.81 15.47
N ALA A 649 0.93 -51.09 16.28
CA ALA A 649 2.37 -50.87 16.04
C ALA A 649 3.17 -52.20 16.08
N LYS A 650 2.91 -53.07 17.06
CA LYS A 650 3.54 -54.41 17.13
C LYS A 650 3.11 -55.33 15.98
N ALA A 651 1.84 -55.26 15.58
CA ALA A 651 1.37 -55.98 14.40
C ALA A 651 2.09 -55.50 13.13
N LEU A 652 2.30 -54.19 12.98
CA LEU A 652 3.05 -53.60 11.87
C LEU A 652 4.50 -54.10 11.83
N ASP A 653 5.19 -54.15 12.98
CA ASP A 653 6.55 -54.69 13.06
C ASP A 653 6.61 -56.18 12.66
N THR A 654 5.61 -56.96 13.05
CA THR A 654 5.52 -58.39 12.72
C THR A 654 5.30 -58.60 11.22
N LEU A 655 4.41 -57.80 10.62
CA LEU A 655 4.12 -57.85 9.18
C LEU A 655 5.28 -57.36 8.32
N ASP A 656 6.01 -56.33 8.76
CA ASP A 656 7.22 -55.85 8.08
C ASP A 656 8.31 -56.94 8.05
N ARG A 657 8.52 -57.65 9.17
CA ARG A 657 9.45 -58.80 9.24
C ARG A 657 9.04 -59.94 8.30
N LEU A 658 7.75 -60.25 8.24
CA LEU A 658 7.22 -61.26 7.32
C LEU A 658 7.45 -60.86 5.86
N ARG A 659 7.19 -59.59 5.51
CA ARG A 659 7.46 -59.07 4.17
C ARG A 659 8.94 -59.17 3.82
N GLU A 660 9.82 -58.77 4.73
CA GLU A 660 11.28 -58.84 4.54
C GLU A 660 11.77 -60.29 4.35
N PHE A 661 11.21 -61.25 5.11
CA PHE A 661 11.46 -62.68 4.93
C PHE A 661 11.11 -63.13 3.50
N VAL A 662 9.90 -62.81 3.04
CA VAL A 662 9.45 -63.22 1.70
C VAL A 662 10.29 -62.53 0.61
N MET A 663 10.52 -61.22 0.71
CA MET A 663 11.28 -60.48 -0.30
C MET A 663 12.74 -60.96 -0.41
N SER A 664 13.39 -61.29 0.71
CA SER A 664 14.79 -61.72 0.72
C SER A 664 14.98 -63.15 0.19
N LEU A 665 14.08 -64.07 0.50
CA LEU A 665 14.23 -65.49 0.17
C LEU A 665 13.53 -65.90 -1.14
N SER A 666 12.48 -65.19 -1.56
CA SER A 666 11.71 -65.53 -2.78
C SER A 666 12.55 -65.63 -4.06
N PRO A 667 13.55 -64.76 -4.32
CA PRO A 667 14.39 -64.89 -5.51
C PRO A 667 15.19 -66.19 -5.53
N THR A 668 15.74 -66.60 -4.38
CA THR A 668 16.49 -67.85 -4.25
C THR A 668 15.57 -69.06 -4.35
N ALA A 669 14.40 -68.98 -3.71
CA ALA A 669 13.35 -69.99 -3.76
C ALA A 669 12.84 -70.22 -5.20
N SER A 670 12.57 -69.14 -5.95
CA SER A 670 12.18 -69.22 -7.36
C SER A 670 13.28 -69.79 -8.24
N TRP A 671 14.54 -69.38 -7.99
CA TRP A 671 15.70 -69.91 -8.71
C TRP A 671 15.84 -71.42 -8.52
N LEU A 672 15.64 -71.90 -7.28
CA LEU A 672 15.70 -73.34 -6.96
C LEU A 672 14.57 -74.12 -7.65
N SER A 673 13.35 -73.56 -7.72
CA SER A 673 12.25 -74.18 -8.47
C SER A 673 12.56 -74.30 -9.97
N THR A 674 13.23 -73.30 -10.56
CA THR A 674 13.70 -73.40 -11.95
C THR A 674 14.81 -74.45 -12.07
N ALA A 675 15.76 -74.48 -11.14
CA ALA A 675 16.83 -75.47 -11.11
C ALA A 675 16.31 -76.93 -11.00
N GLU A 676 15.25 -77.16 -10.21
CA GLU A 676 14.52 -78.44 -10.12
C GLU A 676 14.06 -78.95 -11.49
N SER A 677 13.60 -78.06 -12.37
CA SER A 677 13.12 -78.44 -13.71
C SER A 677 14.21 -78.76 -14.73
N VAL A 678 15.48 -78.46 -14.43
CA VAL A 678 16.62 -78.61 -15.36
C VAL A 678 17.26 -80.00 -15.26
N LEU A 679 17.21 -80.64 -14.09
CA LEU A 679 17.80 -81.97 -13.87
C LEU A 679 16.75 -83.08 -14.08
N PRO A 680 17.19 -84.32 -14.41
CA PRO A 680 16.31 -85.48 -14.46
C PRO A 680 15.53 -85.69 -13.16
N ALA A 681 14.29 -86.14 -13.27
CA ALA A 681 13.37 -86.25 -12.13
C ALA A 681 13.81 -87.27 -11.07
N ASP A 682 14.70 -88.20 -11.44
CA ASP A 682 15.30 -89.28 -10.64
C ASP A 682 16.68 -88.90 -10.06
N HIS A 683 17.15 -87.67 -10.26
CA HIS A 683 18.45 -87.24 -9.77
C HIS A 683 18.41 -86.94 -8.25
N ASP A 684 19.35 -87.47 -7.47
CA ASP A 684 19.43 -87.33 -5.99
C ASP A 684 19.26 -85.89 -5.47
N TRP A 685 19.80 -84.90 -6.20
CA TRP A 685 19.62 -83.48 -5.85
C TRP A 685 18.16 -83.00 -5.93
N VAL A 686 17.39 -83.48 -6.91
CA VAL A 686 15.96 -83.14 -7.07
C VAL A 686 15.16 -83.70 -5.89
N ASP A 687 15.48 -84.90 -5.43
CA ASP A 687 14.86 -85.49 -4.24
C ASP A 687 15.20 -84.72 -2.96
N ARG A 688 16.47 -84.33 -2.78
CA ARG A 688 16.89 -83.46 -1.65
C ARG A 688 16.22 -82.08 -1.69
N MET A 689 16.03 -81.51 -2.87
CA MET A 689 15.33 -80.23 -3.05
C MET A 689 13.85 -80.37 -2.67
N LYS A 690 13.16 -81.41 -3.15
CA LYS A 690 11.75 -81.69 -2.83
C LYS A 690 11.54 -81.91 -1.33
N ALA A 691 12.41 -82.70 -0.68
CA ALA A 691 12.38 -82.93 0.75
C ALA A 691 12.59 -81.62 1.53
N SER A 692 13.65 -80.86 1.19
CA SER A 692 13.92 -79.57 1.84
C SER A 692 12.77 -78.56 1.66
N ARG A 693 12.15 -78.51 0.47
CA ARG A 693 10.96 -77.67 0.22
C ARG A 693 9.79 -78.09 1.12
N GLN A 694 9.52 -79.39 1.26
CA GLN A 694 8.46 -79.88 2.14
C GLN A 694 8.76 -79.57 3.62
N ASP A 695 9.99 -79.76 4.07
CA ASP A 695 10.40 -79.47 5.44
C ASP A 695 10.26 -77.97 5.76
N ILE A 696 10.75 -77.10 4.88
CA ILE A 696 10.63 -75.64 5.03
C ILE A 696 9.16 -75.21 5.05
N LEU A 697 8.32 -75.75 4.15
CA LEU A 697 6.88 -75.44 4.14
C LEU A 697 6.16 -75.97 5.38
N ALA A 698 6.54 -77.15 5.90
CA ALA A 698 5.99 -77.69 7.14
C ALA A 698 6.37 -76.84 8.35
N VAL A 699 7.63 -76.39 8.41
CA VAL A 699 8.12 -75.45 9.43
C VAL A 699 7.34 -74.14 9.35
N LEU A 700 7.17 -73.55 8.16
CA LEU A 700 6.43 -72.29 8.00
C LEU A 700 4.96 -72.40 8.39
N LYS A 701 4.30 -73.55 8.16
CA LYS A 701 2.91 -73.79 8.59
C LYS A 701 2.73 -73.86 10.11
N GLN A 702 3.77 -74.28 10.84
CA GLN A 702 3.71 -74.47 12.30
C GLN A 702 4.37 -73.32 13.09
N THR A 703 4.96 -72.35 12.40
CA THR A 703 5.73 -71.28 13.04
C THR A 703 4.84 -70.08 13.31
N ASP A 704 4.89 -69.57 14.54
CA ASP A 704 4.31 -68.26 14.86
C ASP A 704 5.10 -67.16 14.13
N LEU A 705 4.39 -66.20 13.54
CA LEU A 705 4.94 -65.08 12.76
C LEU A 705 5.98 -64.27 13.56
N SER A 706 5.90 -64.30 14.89
CA SER A 706 6.85 -63.65 15.80
C SER A 706 8.25 -64.28 15.79
N ALA A 707 8.37 -65.59 15.53
CA ALA A 707 9.62 -66.35 15.54
C ALA A 707 10.25 -66.51 14.13
N LEU A 708 9.64 -65.91 13.11
CA LEU A 708 10.03 -66.07 11.70
C LEU A 708 11.41 -65.49 11.39
N SER A 709 11.83 -64.45 12.12
CA SER A 709 13.14 -63.82 11.96
C SER A 709 14.32 -64.69 12.37
N GLU A 710 14.15 -65.57 13.37
CA GLU A 710 15.22 -66.48 13.80
C GLU A 710 15.37 -67.65 12.81
N LYS A 711 14.24 -68.11 12.28
CA LYS A 711 14.21 -69.17 11.27
C LYS A 711 14.60 -68.68 9.88
N SER A 712 14.49 -67.39 9.59
CA SER A 712 14.86 -66.81 8.28
C SER A 712 16.32 -67.06 7.91
N LEU A 713 17.23 -66.92 8.89
CA LEU A 713 18.66 -67.16 8.72
C LEU A 713 18.96 -68.63 8.41
N ALA A 714 18.35 -69.55 9.17
CA ALA A 714 18.53 -70.99 8.96
C ALA A 714 17.95 -71.45 7.61
N ILE A 715 16.74 -71.01 7.27
CA ILE A 715 16.10 -71.30 5.98
C ILE A 715 16.94 -70.69 4.85
N GLY A 716 17.39 -69.45 4.99
CA GLY A 716 18.25 -68.79 4.01
C GLY A 716 19.56 -69.55 3.76
N ALA A 717 20.23 -70.01 4.81
CA ALA A 717 21.43 -70.82 4.69
C ALA A 717 21.17 -72.14 3.95
N GLN A 718 20.09 -72.85 4.30
CA GLN A 718 19.69 -74.10 3.64
C GLN A 718 19.39 -73.90 2.15
N LEU A 719 18.70 -72.80 1.78
CA LEU A 719 18.43 -72.46 0.38
C LEU A 719 19.73 -72.14 -0.40
N GLN A 720 20.67 -71.43 0.21
CA GLN A 720 21.96 -71.13 -0.42
C GLN A 720 22.83 -72.37 -0.59
N GLU A 721 22.81 -73.29 0.37
CA GLU A 721 23.51 -74.56 0.29
C GLU A 721 22.97 -75.42 -0.87
N LEU A 722 21.65 -75.58 -0.97
CA LEU A 722 21.02 -76.28 -2.11
C LEU A 722 21.39 -75.67 -3.45
N LYS A 723 21.46 -74.34 -3.52
CA LYS A 723 21.88 -73.61 -4.72
C LYS A 723 23.34 -73.88 -5.07
N LYS A 724 24.24 -73.89 -4.08
CA LYS A 724 25.66 -74.22 -4.27
C LYS A 724 25.83 -75.66 -4.75
N ASP A 725 25.12 -76.59 -4.13
CA ASP A 725 25.12 -78.01 -4.51
C ASP A 725 24.66 -78.20 -5.96
N PHE A 726 23.59 -77.51 -6.36
CA PHE A 726 23.11 -77.54 -7.75
C PHE A 726 24.20 -77.07 -8.72
N CYS A 727 24.88 -75.95 -8.43
CA CYS A 727 25.94 -75.43 -9.28
C CYS A 727 27.06 -76.46 -9.47
N VAL A 728 27.46 -77.18 -8.42
CA VAL A 728 28.48 -78.24 -8.51
C VAL A 728 27.99 -79.41 -9.39
N VAL A 729 26.76 -79.88 -9.15
CA VAL A 729 26.14 -80.96 -9.93
C VAL A 729 26.03 -80.59 -11.40
N TYR A 730 25.48 -79.40 -11.69
CA TYR A 730 25.30 -78.90 -13.04
C TYR A 730 26.63 -78.71 -13.77
N MET A 731 27.64 -78.12 -13.11
CA MET A 731 28.98 -78.00 -13.70
C MET A 731 29.58 -79.37 -14.01
N GLY A 732 29.41 -80.36 -13.12
CA GLY A 732 29.87 -81.73 -13.37
C GLY A 732 29.20 -82.38 -14.59
N LEU A 733 27.88 -82.24 -14.73
CA LEU A 733 27.13 -82.74 -15.88
C LEU A 733 27.48 -81.98 -17.17
N HIS A 734 27.60 -80.66 -17.09
CA HIS A 734 27.99 -79.82 -18.22
C HIS A 734 29.42 -80.17 -18.71
N THR A 735 30.37 -80.40 -17.81
CA THR A 735 31.72 -80.85 -18.18
C THR A 735 31.71 -82.23 -18.84
N LYS A 736 30.81 -83.14 -18.45
CA LYS A 736 30.66 -84.46 -19.11
C LYS A 736 29.96 -84.38 -20.47
N ALA A 737 28.99 -83.48 -20.61
CA ALA A 737 28.20 -83.32 -21.84
C ALA A 737 28.89 -82.46 -22.91
N ARG A 738 29.94 -81.72 -22.54
CA ARG A 738 30.74 -80.89 -23.44
C ARG A 738 32.04 -81.60 -23.81
N LEU A 739 32.38 -81.62 -25.09
CA LEU A 739 33.70 -82.05 -25.55
C LEU A 739 34.74 -81.00 -25.17
N GLY A 740 35.78 -81.40 -24.44
CA GLY A 740 36.96 -80.57 -24.24
C GLY A 740 37.76 -80.44 -25.54
N VAL A 741 38.70 -79.48 -25.61
CA VAL A 741 39.54 -79.24 -26.82
C VAL A 741 40.24 -80.51 -27.32
N ASN A 742 40.60 -81.44 -26.41
CA ASN A 742 41.23 -82.70 -26.77
C ASN A 742 40.22 -83.76 -27.26
N ASP A 743 39.01 -83.79 -26.71
CA ASP A 743 37.97 -84.73 -27.13
C ASP A 743 37.31 -84.29 -28.44
N ASP A 744 37.25 -82.99 -28.70
CA ASP A 744 36.81 -82.43 -29.98
C ASP A 744 37.82 -82.76 -31.09
N LYS A 745 39.13 -82.66 -30.81
CA LYS A 745 40.18 -83.15 -31.72
C LYS A 745 40.06 -84.65 -31.99
N ARG A 746 39.71 -85.47 -30.99
CA ARG A 746 39.46 -86.91 -31.17
C ARG A 746 38.20 -87.18 -31.99
N LYS A 747 37.12 -86.42 -31.78
CA LYS A 747 35.91 -86.49 -32.61
C LYS A 747 36.21 -86.14 -34.06
N VAL A 748 36.94 -85.06 -34.31
CA VAL A 748 37.39 -84.65 -35.65
C VAL A 748 38.21 -85.76 -36.32
N ALA A 749 39.14 -86.38 -35.59
CA ALA A 749 39.92 -87.51 -36.09
C ALA A 749 39.06 -88.76 -36.37
N PHE A 750 38.01 -89.02 -35.57
CA PHE A 750 37.07 -90.12 -35.78
C PHE A 750 36.15 -89.88 -37.00
N SER A 751 35.70 -88.64 -37.21
CA SER A 751 34.92 -88.25 -38.39
C SER A 751 35.73 -88.15 -39.68
N LEU A 752 37.06 -88.09 -39.59
CA LEU A 752 37.98 -88.19 -40.74
C LEU A 752 38.35 -89.65 -41.08
N ALA A 753 38.01 -90.60 -40.19
CA ALA A 753 38.29 -92.03 -40.36
C ALA A 753 37.05 -92.86 -40.77
N GLN A 754 35.86 -92.26 -40.75
CA GLN A 754 34.68 -92.70 -41.51
C GLN A 754 34.69 -92.06 -42.89
#